data_AF-A0A954HAH1-F1
#
_entry.id   AF-A0A954HAH1-F1
#
_cell.length_a   1.000
_cell.length_b   1.000
_cell.length_c   1.000
_cell.angle_alpha   90.00
_cell.angle_beta   90.00
_cell.angle_gamma   90.00
#
_symmetry.space_group_name_H-M   'P 1'
#
loop_
_entity.id
_entity.type
_entity.pdbx_description
1 polymer ?
#
loop_
_entity_poly.entity_id
_entity_poly.type
_entity_poly.pdbx_seq_one_letter_code
_entity_poly.pdbx_strand_id
1 'polypeptide(L)'
;MRNFNWLSPLYLSVGLFTKTCFRRPGKGRRFSRTSLPTPIETLQDRTLLTIAFHFIYPGPVGSGIGFEDATEGQARRDALESIAAEYASLFDSFDGESATIDVEVRSEDDGEDNLAKAYYYAFTGLDPGFYYTIPQVEALTGFDTNESADDAVLIVDWGYSWELDDDFQPGEFDFYQTIFHELSHIMGFGSAVLQDGSSEANGAELGDPGQWLPFDKFLTDSTGTSLIDPETFILDSSWTTHSIGGTAPDNGLLFNGYNAISANGGDPVGLYSPTTWNQGSSGSHLDTDYAPFAPLVMSHAALPGLNQRTFDPIEIGIFTDLGYKMVDAVNLAPVASPDSGIGFETDEETPFIIGDLLQNDFDPTPRETETLRISDVDTSATKGSVNIIGTGIQTHFSSTGPFTVPTVGTETFTIEITGVDGKIRDINLNLNIEHDVIGELAMTLISPNGTRVELTTSQGGFEDNFTGTTFDDEGLINVDGPATSWAALAPYTGHFQPVGSLSDFDGEFANGTWQLEIVDVYSSNATTLLDWSIDIIAQHIEYDPNGGFEDLDDGQQGFDTFTYTVTDKNGNDSTSTATIAINGIADVATLPFVRDFESLGTDGLLFSDPGTTSIIEANGTNQLKLSNVGLTGLSTALVGLAGPPPGSFEIATELTSISGPNRWLDGFIIFDYHSDNDFKYAGMFTGQNQWVIGHYEGNWGNRIAEVDLDNVNSDIDSNAKYILHLSIDNDDVVLSVNGIPTLSGTFGSGIGNGSAGVGSYHAETWFDRIEMASTVSFGTPLSFPYMEDFSDGHANDFNFNNTAYVSIIDDGGDQKLQLNTSSTTDLAVGFVPITGLPTSIDVSATLKSINAGIGWQDGFIIFDYNNENDFKFAGMFTGQNQWVIGHYEGNWSNRLAEVDWDDFGRKINPGQSYELTVNIDGSTATLFVDGERIDSATFATTINERPVGLAAERATTWFDDFEVTTAPEMLDSIYEDFNDQILDDLTSPTPSQWSFYNHGGGNYALLGDSNAANNMALQLTDANARLSSNYVIEAPMLFQSASGAWQDGFLIFDYKNANDFKYAGTFAGQNQWVIGHYQGNWGNRYAEIDWDNEGKSVNPNIYYFVKLEVVGQDLTLSVNREELITISLPMDVSGGQVGFGAYNANTLFDFYRYTDFS
;
A
#
# COMPACT_ATOMS: atom_id res chain seq x y z
N MET A 1 60.45 -14.75 -1.43
CA MET A 1 61.58 -14.89 -0.47
C MET A 1 61.51 -13.73 0.50
N ARG A 2 61.72 -13.93 1.82
CA ARG A 2 61.81 -12.91 2.89
C ARG A 2 60.53 -12.03 3.04
N ASN A 3 59.65 -12.29 4.01
CA ASN A 3 59.76 -11.98 5.47
C ASN A 3 59.73 -10.46 5.74
N PHE A 4 58.93 -9.92 6.69
CA PHE A 4 58.20 -10.51 7.83
C PHE A 4 56.82 -9.84 8.07
N ASN A 5 55.92 -10.54 8.78
CA ASN A 5 54.59 -10.05 9.19
C ASN A 5 54.62 -9.13 10.43
N TRP A 6 53.56 -8.34 10.62
CA TRP A 6 53.11 -7.79 11.92
C TRP A 6 51.57 -7.78 11.99
N LEU A 7 51.01 -7.90 13.20
CA LEU A 7 49.57 -7.85 13.47
C LEU A 7 49.30 -7.26 14.87
N SER A 8 48.38 -6.29 14.92
CA SER A 8 47.55 -5.90 16.08
C SER A 8 48.27 -5.39 17.36
N PRO A 9 47.54 -4.84 18.34
CA PRO A 9 46.86 -3.54 18.23
C PRO A 9 47.23 -2.59 19.40
N LEU A 10 46.77 -1.34 19.36
CA LEU A 10 46.96 -0.39 20.47
C LEU A 10 45.67 0.40 20.78
N TYR A 11 45.24 0.38 22.04
CA TYR A 11 44.32 1.37 22.60
C TYR A 11 45.06 2.68 22.89
N LEU A 12 44.39 3.83 22.77
CA LEU A 12 44.99 5.15 23.00
C LEU A 12 44.52 5.78 24.31
N SER A 13 45.45 5.99 25.24
CA SER A 13 45.23 6.79 26.45
C SER A 13 45.58 8.26 26.20
N VAL A 14 44.67 9.20 26.47
CA VAL A 14 44.93 10.64 26.34
C VAL A 14 45.67 11.18 27.58
N GLY A 15 46.67 12.05 27.38
CA GLY A 15 47.43 12.61 28.50
C GLY A 15 48.29 13.86 28.20
N LEU A 16 47.85 14.97 28.79
CA LEU A 16 48.62 16.14 29.26
C LEU A 16 49.17 17.24 28.31
N PHE A 17 48.66 18.46 28.56
CA PHE A 17 49.37 19.75 28.79
C PHE A 17 50.11 20.51 27.65
N THR A 18 49.69 21.76 27.40
CA THR A 18 50.23 23.01 28.01
C THR A 18 49.38 24.23 27.52
N LYS A 19 49.39 25.46 28.09
CA LYS A 19 50.50 26.28 28.61
C LYS A 19 50.00 27.52 29.40
N THR A 20 50.64 27.85 30.54
CA THR A 20 50.84 29.19 31.19
C THR A 20 49.78 30.30 31.07
N CYS A 21 49.37 31.01 32.14
CA CYS A 21 50.11 31.43 33.36
C CYS A 21 49.09 31.83 34.51
N PHE A 22 49.29 32.69 35.53
CA PHE A 22 50.41 33.56 35.99
C PHE A 22 50.62 33.48 37.53
N ARG A 23 50.53 34.59 38.30
CA ARG A 23 50.99 34.85 39.70
C ARG A 23 50.33 36.16 40.21
N ARG A 24 50.17 36.58 41.49
CA ARG A 24 50.36 36.11 42.91
C ARG A 24 49.99 37.32 43.85
N PRO A 25 50.00 37.25 45.20
CA PRO A 25 49.57 36.22 46.17
C PRO A 25 48.79 36.78 47.43
N GLY A 26 48.02 35.95 48.16
CA GLY A 26 47.39 36.32 49.45
C GLY A 26 47.42 35.20 50.50
N LYS A 27 47.60 35.53 51.80
CA LYS A 27 47.66 34.58 52.95
C LYS A 27 46.29 34.61 53.68
N GLY A 28 45.72 33.55 54.28
CA GLY A 28 46.08 32.12 54.35
C GLY A 28 46.31 31.59 55.79
N ARG A 29 45.80 30.39 56.12
CA ARG A 29 46.29 29.49 57.20
C ARG A 29 45.84 28.02 56.98
N ARG A 30 46.16 27.08 57.90
CA ARG A 30 46.25 25.63 57.63
C ARG A 30 45.42 24.72 58.56
N PHE A 31 44.80 23.70 57.96
CA PHE A 31 44.69 22.27 58.37
C PHE A 31 44.51 21.86 59.84
N SER A 32 43.52 20.99 60.07
CA SER A 32 43.75 19.63 60.60
C SER A 32 42.70 18.65 60.06
N ARG A 33 43.03 17.35 59.91
CA ARG A 33 42.08 16.27 59.51
C ARG A 33 42.51 14.93 60.10
N THR A 34 41.69 14.35 60.98
CA THR A 34 41.65 12.95 61.44
C THR A 34 40.41 12.80 62.32
N SER A 35 39.67 11.68 62.35
CA SER A 35 39.92 10.34 61.79
C SER A 35 38.62 9.61 61.44
N LEU A 36 38.62 8.79 60.38
CA LEU A 36 37.62 7.74 60.15
C LEU A 36 38.01 6.45 60.89
N PRO A 37 37.04 5.57 61.18
CA PRO A 37 36.96 4.33 60.37
C PRO A 37 35.56 3.97 59.87
N THR A 38 35.52 3.19 58.79
CA THR A 38 34.34 2.54 58.15
C THR A 38 34.66 1.03 58.01
N PRO A 39 33.87 0.14 57.35
CA PRO A 39 32.52 0.28 56.76
C PRO A 39 31.53 -0.87 57.11
N ILE A 40 30.28 -0.73 56.65
CA ILE A 40 29.32 -1.73 56.10
C ILE A 40 28.07 -0.87 55.77
N GLU A 41 27.73 -0.65 54.48
CA GLU A 41 26.82 -1.48 53.65
C GLU A 41 25.43 -1.65 54.32
N THR A 42 24.32 -1.13 53.78
CA THR A 42 24.05 -0.42 52.51
C THR A 42 22.88 0.55 52.64
N LEU A 43 22.90 1.68 51.93
CA LEU A 43 21.73 2.32 51.31
C LEU A 43 22.24 3.32 50.24
N GLN A 44 21.66 3.28 49.05
CA GLN A 44 21.85 4.30 48.02
C GLN A 44 20.62 5.20 48.01
N ASP A 45 20.43 5.99 49.05
CA ASP A 45 19.65 7.23 48.99
C ASP A 45 19.86 8.10 50.23
N ARG A 46 19.48 9.38 50.10
CA ARG A 46 19.55 10.55 51.01
C ARG A 46 20.32 11.74 50.40
N THR A 47 19.89 12.16 49.22
CA THR A 47 19.52 13.58 48.99
C THR A 47 18.33 13.97 49.87
N LEU A 48 17.86 15.22 49.78
CA LEU A 48 16.94 15.90 50.72
C LEU A 48 17.67 16.45 51.96
N LEU A 49 17.72 17.78 52.04
CA LEU A 49 17.70 18.53 53.29
C LEU A 49 16.23 18.87 53.55
N THR A 50 15.79 18.79 54.80
CA THR A 50 14.37 18.89 55.18
C THR A 50 14.24 19.55 56.55
N ILE A 51 13.01 19.91 56.91
CA ILE A 51 12.62 20.25 58.29
C ILE A 51 12.98 19.08 59.23
N ALA A 52 13.34 19.39 60.47
CA ALA A 52 13.47 18.43 61.56
C ALA A 52 12.84 18.98 62.84
N PHE A 53 12.25 18.10 63.66
CA PHE A 53 11.78 18.44 65.01
C PHE A 53 12.79 17.97 66.06
N HIS A 54 13.02 18.77 67.09
CA HIS A 54 13.86 18.44 68.23
C HIS A 54 13.08 18.63 69.53
N PHE A 55 12.77 17.51 70.19
CA PHE A 55 11.90 17.49 71.36
C PHE A 55 12.66 17.69 72.68
N ILE A 56 12.28 18.73 73.41
CA ILE A 56 12.90 19.16 74.65
C ILE A 56 12.05 18.67 75.83
N TYR A 57 12.56 17.66 76.53
CA TYR A 57 11.89 17.04 77.69
C TYR A 57 12.38 17.66 79.00
N PRO A 58 11.53 18.38 79.77
CA PRO A 58 11.96 19.16 80.93
C PRO A 58 12.25 18.31 82.18
N GLY A 59 11.70 17.10 82.27
CA GLY A 59 11.89 16.18 83.40
C GLY A 59 12.91 15.05 83.12
N PRO A 60 13.74 14.64 84.11
CA PRO A 60 14.62 13.49 83.96
C PRO A 60 13.83 12.17 83.95
N VAL A 61 14.23 11.22 83.09
CA VAL A 61 13.56 9.92 82.92
C VAL A 61 13.37 9.18 84.26
N GLY A 62 12.13 8.73 84.51
CA GLY A 62 11.72 8.07 85.74
C GLY A 62 11.39 9.01 86.90
N SER A 63 11.06 10.27 86.62
CA SER A 63 10.65 11.26 87.64
C SER A 63 9.19 11.69 87.56
N GLY A 64 8.47 11.30 86.51
CA GLY A 64 7.09 11.72 86.26
C GLY A 64 6.21 10.64 85.61
N ILE A 65 5.16 11.14 84.98
CA ILE A 65 4.14 10.45 84.17
C ILE A 65 4.53 10.51 82.68
N GLY A 66 3.70 9.98 81.78
CA GLY A 66 3.81 10.23 80.34
C GLY A 66 5.16 9.89 79.72
N PHE A 67 5.80 10.88 79.09
CA PHE A 67 7.13 10.75 78.50
C PHE A 67 8.22 10.53 79.57
N GLU A 68 8.07 11.11 80.76
CA GLU A 68 9.01 10.97 81.88
C GLU A 68 8.86 9.67 82.69
N ASP A 69 7.97 8.75 82.30
CA ASP A 69 7.81 7.47 82.99
C ASP A 69 9.08 6.59 82.92
N ALA A 70 9.25 5.74 83.93
CA ALA A 70 10.42 4.87 84.11
C ALA A 70 10.41 3.59 83.25
N THR A 71 9.29 3.25 82.61
CA THR A 71 9.07 1.99 81.88
C THR A 71 8.66 2.26 80.44
N GLU A 72 7.54 2.97 80.24
CA GLU A 72 6.93 3.22 78.93
C GLU A 72 7.43 4.54 78.30
N GLY A 73 8.00 5.43 79.12
CA GLY A 73 8.44 6.77 78.70
C GLY A 73 9.50 6.79 77.60
N GLN A 74 10.23 5.69 77.34
CA GLN A 74 11.10 5.59 76.17
C GLN A 74 10.32 5.31 74.89
N ALA A 75 9.43 4.31 74.88
CA ALA A 75 8.61 3.98 73.71
C ALA A 75 7.74 5.16 73.27
N ARG A 76 7.23 5.95 74.22
CA ARG A 76 6.47 7.19 73.95
C ARG A 76 7.30 8.28 73.25
N ARG A 77 8.59 8.41 73.60
CA ARG A 77 9.53 9.30 72.90
C ARG A 77 9.90 8.76 71.53
N ASP A 78 10.23 7.46 71.44
CA ASP A 78 10.58 6.80 70.18
C ASP A 78 9.43 6.94 69.16
N ALA A 79 8.17 6.82 69.62
CA ALA A 79 6.97 7.07 68.81
C ALA A 79 6.86 8.53 68.38
N LEU A 80 6.93 9.50 69.30
CA LEU A 80 6.86 10.95 68.98
C LEU A 80 7.96 11.37 67.99
N GLU A 81 9.20 10.92 68.20
CA GLU A 81 10.33 11.18 67.29
C GLU A 81 10.10 10.55 65.91
N SER A 82 9.44 9.37 65.82
CA SER A 82 9.09 8.75 64.54
C SER A 82 7.95 9.47 63.81
N ILE A 83 6.87 9.84 64.53
CA ILE A 83 5.73 10.57 63.97
C ILE A 83 6.18 11.91 63.38
N ALA A 84 7.00 12.65 64.13
CA ALA A 84 7.49 13.95 63.68
C ALA A 84 8.49 13.86 62.51
N ALA A 85 9.25 12.77 62.41
CA ALA A 85 10.14 12.52 61.28
C ALA A 85 9.38 12.17 59.99
N GLU A 86 8.24 11.47 60.10
CA GLU A 86 7.36 11.19 58.97
C GLU A 86 6.56 12.44 58.57
N TYR A 87 5.98 13.15 59.55
CA TYR A 87 5.33 14.46 59.34
C TYR A 87 6.25 15.46 58.63
N ALA A 88 7.49 15.63 59.10
CA ALA A 88 8.47 16.54 58.49
C ALA A 88 8.91 16.12 57.08
N SER A 89 8.73 14.85 56.70
CA SER A 89 9.07 14.36 55.35
C SER A 89 8.05 14.76 54.27
N LEU A 90 6.92 15.37 54.67
CA LEU A 90 5.89 15.87 53.75
C LEU A 90 6.15 17.30 53.27
N PHE A 91 7.18 17.97 53.79
CA PHE A 91 7.54 19.35 53.46
C PHE A 91 8.87 19.38 52.69
N ASP A 92 8.91 20.05 51.54
CA ASP A 92 10.13 20.25 50.77
C ASP A 92 10.80 21.60 51.09
N SER A 93 12.12 21.65 50.97
CA SER A 93 12.92 22.83 51.25
C SER A 93 12.88 23.85 50.10
N PHE A 94 12.67 25.13 50.40
CA PHE A 94 13.18 26.18 49.52
C PHE A 94 14.72 26.16 49.56
N ASP A 95 15.34 26.21 48.37
CA ASP A 95 16.77 26.38 48.11
C ASP A 95 17.77 25.41 48.79
N GLY A 96 17.28 24.35 49.43
CA GLY A 96 18.10 23.28 50.03
C GLY A 96 18.74 23.64 51.38
N GLU A 97 18.19 24.62 52.11
CA GLU A 97 18.55 24.85 53.51
C GLU A 97 17.75 23.92 54.46
N SER A 98 18.04 23.93 55.77
CA SER A 98 17.44 23.00 56.74
C SER A 98 17.06 23.70 58.04
N ALA A 99 15.76 23.76 58.33
CA ALA A 99 15.21 24.23 59.60
C ALA A 99 15.26 23.15 60.68
N THR A 100 15.30 23.54 61.95
CA THR A 100 15.13 22.64 63.10
C THR A 100 14.25 23.32 64.12
N ILE A 101 13.09 22.72 64.41
CA ILE A 101 12.04 23.27 65.26
C ILE A 101 12.16 22.64 66.66
N ASP A 102 12.50 23.44 67.65
CA ASP A 102 12.67 23.09 69.05
C ASP A 102 11.30 23.11 69.77
N VAL A 103 10.83 21.95 70.27
CA VAL A 103 9.49 21.83 70.88
C VAL A 103 9.58 21.31 72.31
N GLU A 104 9.11 22.08 73.31
CA GLU A 104 9.02 21.61 74.69
C GLU A 104 7.87 20.60 74.83
N VAL A 105 8.16 19.40 75.29
CA VAL A 105 7.15 18.33 75.45
C VAL A 105 6.78 18.16 76.92
N ARG A 106 5.48 18.14 77.23
CA ARG A 106 4.95 18.01 78.60
C ARG A 106 3.92 16.88 78.71
N SER A 107 3.84 16.31 79.92
CA SER A 107 2.94 15.21 80.28
C SER A 107 1.89 15.66 81.30
N GLU A 108 0.61 15.43 81.01
CA GLU A 108 -0.52 15.52 81.96
C GLU A 108 -1.11 14.11 82.22
N ASP A 109 -1.94 13.93 83.25
CA ASP A 109 -2.51 12.62 83.70
C ASP A 109 -3.74 12.86 84.60
N ASP A 110 -4.81 13.42 84.03
CA ASP A 110 -6.11 13.52 84.71
C ASP A 110 -7.32 12.99 83.92
N GLY A 111 -7.23 12.83 82.59
CA GLY A 111 -8.28 12.18 81.79
C GLY A 111 -9.53 13.05 81.58
N GLU A 112 -9.37 14.38 81.68
CA GLU A 112 -10.42 15.38 81.55
C GLU A 112 -9.94 16.45 80.51
N ASP A 113 -10.87 17.13 79.86
CA ASP A 113 -10.63 18.08 78.74
C ASP A 113 -10.04 17.44 77.44
N ASN A 114 -8.83 17.80 77.00
CA ASN A 114 -8.28 17.46 75.67
C ASN A 114 -7.32 16.25 75.70
N LEU A 115 -7.31 15.43 74.63
CA LEU A 115 -6.34 14.34 74.43
C LEU A 115 -4.88 14.85 74.39
N ALA A 116 -4.65 15.87 73.58
CA ALA A 116 -3.41 16.62 73.49
C ALA A 116 -3.73 18.11 73.22
N LYS A 117 -2.70 18.96 73.20
CA LYS A 117 -2.78 20.38 72.84
C LYS A 117 -1.41 20.97 72.55
N ALA A 118 -1.31 21.67 71.43
CA ALA A 118 -0.16 22.49 71.03
C ALA A 118 -0.33 23.97 71.43
N TYR A 119 0.80 24.63 71.67
CA TYR A 119 0.93 26.08 71.73
C TYR A 119 2.17 26.50 70.93
N TYR A 120 2.10 27.63 70.23
CA TYR A 120 3.22 28.21 69.47
C TYR A 120 3.55 29.61 70.00
N TYR A 121 4.78 30.06 69.79
CA TYR A 121 5.14 31.47 69.90
C TYR A 121 4.98 32.20 68.56
N ALA A 122 4.60 33.48 68.60
CA ALA A 122 4.27 34.27 67.42
C ALA A 122 5.37 35.28 67.07
N PHE A 123 5.60 35.48 65.77
CA PHE A 123 6.61 36.35 65.18
C PHE A 123 6.00 37.43 64.28
N THR A 124 6.61 38.62 64.26
CA THR A 124 6.16 39.77 63.46
C THR A 124 7.21 40.18 62.43
N GLY A 125 6.81 40.31 61.16
CA GLY A 125 7.62 41.03 60.17
C GLY A 125 7.63 40.50 58.73
N LEU A 126 6.91 39.41 58.42
CA LEU A 126 6.85 38.87 57.06
C LEU A 126 5.74 39.50 56.21
N ASP A 127 4.49 39.45 56.67
CA ASP A 127 3.32 40.03 55.99
C ASP A 127 2.65 41.09 56.90
N PRO A 128 2.39 42.32 56.43
CA PRO A 128 1.71 43.33 57.23
C PRO A 128 0.37 42.84 57.80
N GLY A 129 0.18 43.04 59.10
CA GLY A 129 -1.06 42.65 59.80
C GLY A 129 -1.14 41.18 60.22
N PHE A 130 -0.19 40.33 59.82
CA PHE A 130 -0.17 38.91 60.18
C PHE A 130 1.02 38.52 61.07
N TYR A 131 0.76 37.55 61.95
CA TYR A 131 1.64 37.04 63.00
C TYR A 131 1.88 35.57 62.69
N TYR A 132 3.08 35.24 62.19
CA TYR A 132 3.43 33.87 61.83
C TYR A 132 3.80 33.09 63.10
N THR A 133 3.61 31.77 63.13
CA THR A 133 4.22 30.98 64.22
C THR A 133 5.75 30.97 64.01
N ILE A 134 6.54 30.97 65.08
CA ILE A 134 8.01 30.82 64.94
C ILE A 134 8.39 29.56 64.12
N PRO A 135 7.79 28.38 64.38
CA PRO A 135 7.96 27.20 63.54
C PRO A 135 7.67 27.43 62.04
N GLN A 136 6.62 28.20 61.73
CA GLN A 136 6.27 28.56 60.35
C GLN A 136 7.30 29.51 59.72
N VAL A 137 7.81 30.50 60.45
CA VAL A 137 8.89 31.37 59.93
C VAL A 137 10.12 30.54 59.62
N GLU A 138 10.50 29.64 60.51
CA GLU A 138 11.73 28.85 60.39
C GLU A 138 11.64 27.83 59.26
N ALA A 139 10.51 27.16 59.11
CA ALA A 139 10.23 26.26 58.00
C ALA A 139 10.18 26.97 56.63
N LEU A 140 9.62 28.19 56.57
CA LEU A 140 9.49 28.95 55.31
C LEU A 140 10.74 29.77 54.94
N THR A 141 11.64 30.05 55.88
CA THR A 141 12.80 30.95 55.65
C THR A 141 14.18 30.37 56.03
N GLY A 142 14.23 29.21 56.68
CA GLY A 142 15.46 28.58 57.17
C GLY A 142 16.12 29.28 58.37
N PHE A 143 15.53 30.34 58.91
CA PHE A 143 16.17 31.24 59.88
C PHE A 143 15.57 31.16 61.29
N ASP A 144 16.29 30.52 62.23
CA ASP A 144 16.04 30.58 63.69
C ASP A 144 15.82 32.03 64.14
N THR A 145 14.64 32.33 64.67
CA THR A 145 14.25 33.69 65.04
C THR A 145 14.46 34.04 66.51
N ASN A 146 14.76 33.06 67.39
CA ASN A 146 14.75 33.25 68.85
C ASN A 146 16.09 32.92 69.56
N GLU A 147 17.07 32.35 68.85
CA GLU A 147 18.37 31.88 69.33
C GLU A 147 18.28 30.77 70.42
N SER A 148 17.70 29.63 70.05
CA SER A 148 17.65 28.39 70.86
C SER A 148 16.81 28.47 72.15
N ALA A 149 15.61 29.03 72.05
CA ALA A 149 14.50 28.83 72.97
C ALA A 149 13.50 27.81 72.38
N ASP A 150 12.57 27.32 73.20
CA ASP A 150 11.50 26.42 72.72
C ASP A 150 10.52 27.23 71.82
N ASP A 151 10.31 26.82 70.57
CA ASP A 151 9.46 27.50 69.56
C ASP A 151 7.97 27.26 69.78
N ALA A 152 7.67 26.09 70.33
CA ALA A 152 6.34 25.59 70.61
C ALA A 152 6.35 24.68 71.85
N VAL A 153 5.16 24.43 72.40
CA VAL A 153 4.93 23.53 73.52
C VAL A 153 3.87 22.51 73.14
N LEU A 154 4.20 21.23 73.24
CA LEU A 154 3.30 20.09 73.00
C LEU A 154 2.94 19.44 74.34
N ILE A 155 1.66 19.33 74.66
CA ILE A 155 1.17 18.70 75.89
C ILE A 155 0.27 17.51 75.55
N VAL A 156 0.53 16.35 76.16
CA VAL A 156 -0.29 15.13 76.00
C VAL A 156 -0.84 14.71 77.36
N ASP A 157 -2.15 14.43 77.44
CA ASP A 157 -2.76 13.82 78.62
C ASP A 157 -2.70 12.29 78.56
N TRP A 158 -2.02 11.71 79.55
CA TRP A 158 -1.82 10.28 79.71
C TRP A 158 -2.86 9.61 80.62
N GLY A 159 -3.87 10.38 81.08
CA GLY A 159 -5.08 9.84 81.70
C GLY A 159 -5.97 9.08 80.71
N TYR A 160 -5.84 9.39 79.41
CA TYR A 160 -6.43 8.61 78.32
C TYR A 160 -5.63 7.33 78.01
N SER A 161 -6.32 6.33 77.44
CA SER A 161 -5.67 5.10 76.96
C SER A 161 -5.20 5.31 75.52
N TRP A 162 -3.93 5.01 75.27
CA TRP A 162 -3.24 5.31 74.01
C TRP A 162 -2.66 4.03 73.40
N GLU A 163 -2.86 3.85 72.09
CA GLU A 163 -2.07 2.94 71.25
C GLU A 163 -1.00 3.77 70.51
N LEU A 164 0.23 3.25 70.48
CA LEU A 164 1.40 3.86 69.81
C LEU A 164 1.66 3.23 68.44
N ASP A 165 1.28 1.97 68.25
CA ASP A 165 1.44 1.20 67.01
C ASP A 165 0.05 1.00 66.32
N ASP A 166 -0.34 -0.25 66.03
CA ASP A 166 -1.54 -0.63 65.24
C ASP A 166 -2.44 -1.70 65.92
N ASP A 167 -2.12 -2.21 67.13
CA ASP A 167 -2.83 -3.35 67.77
C ASP A 167 -3.97 -2.89 68.72
N PHE A 168 -4.70 -1.85 68.31
CA PHE A 168 -5.73 -1.14 69.07
C PHE A 168 -6.70 -2.04 69.86
N GLN A 169 -6.75 -1.85 71.18
CA GLN A 169 -7.78 -2.43 72.04
C GLN A 169 -9.03 -1.52 72.14
N PRO A 170 -10.20 -2.07 72.54
CA PRO A 170 -11.44 -1.29 72.55
C PRO A 170 -11.45 -0.14 73.58
N GLY A 171 -11.21 1.08 73.10
CA GLY A 171 -11.20 2.31 73.90
C GLY A 171 -9.86 3.07 73.90
N GLU A 172 -8.85 2.59 73.18
CA GLU A 172 -7.58 3.30 73.00
C GLU A 172 -7.65 4.30 71.83
N PHE A 173 -7.02 5.46 72.01
CA PHE A 173 -6.88 6.51 70.99
C PHE A 173 -5.58 6.37 70.21
N ASP A 174 -5.59 6.90 68.99
CA ASP A 174 -4.47 6.85 68.05
C ASP A 174 -3.43 7.94 68.36
N PHE A 175 -2.36 7.58 69.07
CA PHE A 175 -1.30 8.52 69.42
C PHE A 175 -0.63 9.11 68.18
N TYR A 176 -0.46 8.32 67.12
CA TYR A 176 0.11 8.79 65.87
C TYR A 176 -0.71 9.93 65.27
N GLN A 177 -2.01 9.69 65.02
CA GLN A 177 -2.86 10.70 64.39
C GLN A 177 -2.99 11.95 65.27
N THR A 178 -3.13 11.80 66.59
CA THR A 178 -3.28 12.98 67.46
C THR A 178 -2.00 13.81 67.54
N ILE A 179 -0.81 13.20 67.60
CA ILE A 179 0.45 13.96 67.55
C ILE A 179 0.62 14.66 66.21
N PHE A 180 0.33 13.96 65.10
CA PHE A 180 0.45 14.51 63.74
C PHE A 180 -0.50 15.71 63.52
N HIS A 181 -1.69 15.66 64.14
CA HIS A 181 -2.64 16.77 64.25
C HIS A 181 -2.09 17.95 65.06
N GLU A 182 -1.56 17.73 66.28
CA GLU A 182 -0.99 18.82 67.09
C GLU A 182 0.23 19.48 66.43
N LEU A 183 1.08 18.71 65.72
CA LEU A 183 2.17 19.27 64.91
C LEU A 183 1.64 20.20 63.80
N SER A 184 0.44 19.94 63.27
CA SER A 184 -0.17 20.79 62.25
C SER A 184 -0.56 22.17 62.80
N HIS A 185 -1.06 22.23 64.04
CA HIS A 185 -1.29 23.49 64.75
C HIS A 185 0.00 24.25 65.05
N ILE A 186 1.10 23.56 65.40
CA ILE A 186 2.43 24.18 65.58
C ILE A 186 2.90 24.87 64.29
N MET A 187 2.65 24.24 63.14
CA MET A 187 2.96 24.77 61.80
C MET A 187 1.96 25.84 61.29
N GLY A 188 1.03 26.31 62.12
CA GLY A 188 0.13 27.43 61.79
C GLY A 188 -1.15 27.04 61.04
N PHE A 189 -1.51 25.75 60.98
CA PHE A 189 -2.84 25.32 60.52
C PHE A 189 -3.86 25.59 61.62
N GLY A 190 -4.72 26.59 61.45
CA GLY A 190 -5.83 26.90 62.36
C GLY A 190 -5.98 28.40 62.65
N SER A 191 -7.15 28.80 63.15
CA SER A 191 -7.44 30.19 63.50
C SER A 191 -7.02 30.53 64.93
N ALA A 192 -6.60 31.78 65.16
CA ALA A 192 -6.41 32.35 66.50
C ALA A 192 -7.54 33.29 66.96
N VAL A 193 -8.61 33.43 66.17
CA VAL A 193 -9.71 34.36 66.45
C VAL A 193 -10.70 33.75 67.44
N LEU A 194 -11.01 34.49 68.51
CA LEU A 194 -11.92 34.06 69.58
C LEU A 194 -13.39 34.37 69.27
N GLN A 195 -14.31 33.75 70.03
CA GLN A 195 -15.76 33.96 69.87
C GLN A 195 -16.19 35.43 69.92
N ASP A 196 -15.50 36.24 70.74
CA ASP A 196 -15.77 37.67 70.88
C ASP A 196 -15.00 38.55 69.86
N GLY A 197 -14.24 37.94 68.94
CA GLY A 197 -13.47 38.58 67.88
C GLY A 197 -12.13 39.21 68.31
N SER A 198 -11.66 38.88 69.52
CA SER A 198 -10.25 39.09 69.92
C SER A 198 -9.33 37.99 69.32
N SER A 199 -8.01 38.12 69.47
CA SER A 199 -7.02 37.19 68.89
C SER A 199 -5.99 36.70 69.91
N GLU A 200 -5.79 35.38 69.98
CA GLU A 200 -4.77 34.76 70.84
C GLU A 200 -3.35 34.87 70.29
N ALA A 201 -3.16 35.22 69.00
CA ALA A 201 -1.83 35.35 68.38
C ALA A 201 -0.94 36.42 69.05
N ASN A 202 -1.54 37.44 69.67
CA ASN A 202 -0.83 38.46 70.46
C ASN A 202 -1.66 39.06 71.62
N GLY A 203 -2.87 38.54 71.90
CA GLY A 203 -3.74 39.03 72.97
C GLY A 203 -4.39 40.40 72.69
N ALA A 204 -4.83 40.61 71.44
CA ALA A 204 -5.43 41.87 70.97
C ALA A 204 -6.89 42.05 71.41
N GLU A 205 -7.43 43.29 71.42
CA GLU A 205 -8.86 43.53 71.68
C GLU A 205 -9.71 43.29 70.41
N LEU A 206 -11.03 43.13 70.56
CA LEU A 206 -11.96 42.86 69.46
C LEU A 206 -11.80 43.86 68.31
N GLY A 207 -11.42 43.35 67.13
CA GLY A 207 -11.32 44.13 65.90
C GLY A 207 -10.12 45.08 65.84
N ASP A 208 -9.09 44.88 66.67
CA ASP A 208 -7.80 45.57 66.52
C ASP A 208 -7.15 45.21 65.16
N PRO A 209 -6.83 46.20 64.30
CA PRO A 209 -6.24 45.96 62.99
C PRO A 209 -4.91 45.20 63.03
N GLY A 210 -4.86 44.06 62.35
CA GLY A 210 -3.62 43.38 61.97
C GLY A 210 -2.94 42.67 63.13
N GLN A 211 -3.63 41.68 63.72
CA GLN A 211 -3.18 40.85 64.84
C GLN A 211 -3.57 39.37 64.63
N TRP A 212 -3.48 38.88 63.39
CA TRP A 212 -4.09 37.62 62.93
C TRP A 212 -3.04 36.59 62.49
N LEU A 213 -3.35 35.30 62.44
CA LEU A 213 -2.48 34.29 61.82
C LEU A 213 -2.62 34.31 60.29
N PRO A 214 -1.62 33.83 59.52
CA PRO A 214 -1.74 33.67 58.06
C PRO A 214 -2.93 32.81 57.62
N PHE A 215 -3.37 31.86 58.44
CA PHE A 215 -4.60 31.08 58.21
C PHE A 215 -5.86 31.95 58.20
N ASP A 216 -5.92 32.96 59.08
CA ASP A 216 -7.10 33.82 59.24
C ASP A 216 -7.36 34.67 57.97
N LYS A 217 -6.32 34.90 57.16
CA LYS A 217 -6.34 35.62 55.86
C LYS A 217 -7.34 35.01 54.86
N PHE A 218 -7.65 33.72 54.98
CA PHE A 218 -8.49 32.97 54.07
C PHE A 218 -9.91 32.71 54.60
N LEU A 219 -10.25 33.24 55.78
CA LEU A 219 -11.57 33.03 56.40
C LEU A 219 -12.65 33.83 55.67
N THR A 220 -13.65 33.14 55.12
CA THR A 220 -14.82 33.76 54.48
C THR A 220 -16.14 33.32 55.11
N ASP A 221 -17.19 34.11 54.86
CA ASP A 221 -18.57 33.69 55.11
C ASP A 221 -19.10 32.74 54.01
N SER A 222 -20.32 32.22 54.19
CA SER A 222 -20.98 31.32 53.22
C SER A 222 -21.31 31.94 51.86
N THR A 223 -20.93 33.21 51.61
CA THR A 223 -21.00 33.86 50.30
C THR A 223 -19.64 34.05 49.63
N GLY A 224 -18.55 33.63 50.29
CA GLY A 224 -17.18 33.87 49.86
C GLY A 224 -16.66 35.28 50.21
N THR A 225 -17.35 36.02 51.08
CA THR A 225 -16.90 37.36 51.51
C THR A 225 -15.86 37.21 52.62
N SER A 226 -14.69 37.83 52.46
CA SER A 226 -13.62 37.80 53.48
C SER A 226 -14.08 38.37 54.82
N LEU A 227 -13.82 37.63 55.90
CA LEU A 227 -14.13 38.02 57.27
C LEU A 227 -13.05 38.93 57.88
N ILE A 228 -11.86 39.00 57.27
CA ILE A 228 -10.85 40.02 57.57
C ILE A 228 -10.67 40.88 56.30
N ASP A 229 -10.84 42.19 56.45
CA ASP A 229 -10.65 43.14 55.36
C ASP A 229 -9.16 43.17 54.95
N PRO A 230 -8.80 42.89 53.69
CA PRO A 230 -7.40 42.68 53.29
C PRO A 230 -6.58 43.97 53.15
N GLU A 231 -7.21 45.16 53.15
CA GLU A 231 -6.51 46.46 53.10
C GLU A 231 -6.32 47.07 54.49
N THR A 232 -7.25 46.82 55.41
CA THR A 232 -7.32 47.47 56.74
C THR A 232 -7.15 46.50 57.90
N PHE A 233 -7.14 45.19 57.65
CA PHE A 233 -7.03 44.10 58.63
C PHE A 233 -8.10 44.14 59.73
N ILE A 234 -9.26 44.72 59.46
CA ILE A 234 -10.40 44.79 60.38
C ILE A 234 -11.23 43.50 60.23
N LEU A 235 -11.51 42.84 61.35
CA LEU A 235 -12.45 41.72 61.41
C LEU A 235 -13.90 42.22 61.21
N ASP A 236 -14.64 41.63 60.28
CA ASP A 236 -16.02 42.01 60.03
C ASP A 236 -16.96 41.57 61.17
N SER A 237 -17.96 42.41 61.41
CA SER A 237 -18.98 42.23 62.44
C SER A 237 -19.79 40.92 62.31
N SER A 238 -19.89 40.34 61.11
CA SER A 238 -20.55 39.05 60.87
C SER A 238 -19.78 37.85 61.39
N TRP A 239 -18.51 37.98 61.78
CA TRP A 239 -17.75 36.94 62.51
C TRP A 239 -18.58 36.33 63.65
N THR A 240 -19.23 37.18 64.45
CA THR A 240 -20.09 36.79 65.59
C THR A 240 -21.35 35.98 65.21
N THR A 241 -21.64 35.84 63.92
CA THR A 241 -22.71 35.01 63.36
C THR A 241 -22.15 33.74 62.74
N HIS A 242 -21.13 33.84 61.88
CA HIS A 242 -20.59 32.70 61.13
C HIS A 242 -19.73 31.75 62.00
N SER A 243 -19.00 32.28 62.99
CA SER A 243 -18.24 31.49 64.00
C SER A 243 -19.08 30.48 64.80
N ILE A 244 -20.41 30.65 64.82
CA ILE A 244 -21.37 29.73 65.42
C ILE A 244 -22.54 29.39 64.48
N GLY A 245 -22.31 29.46 63.16
CA GLY A 245 -23.35 29.33 62.13
C GLY A 245 -23.97 27.94 62.01
N GLY A 246 -23.28 26.92 62.53
CA GLY A 246 -23.54 25.51 62.24
C GLY A 246 -22.66 25.00 61.11
N THR A 247 -23.06 23.86 60.55
CA THR A 247 -22.29 23.12 59.53
C THR A 247 -22.11 23.95 58.25
N ALA A 248 -20.89 23.98 57.73
CA ALA A 248 -20.53 24.55 56.44
C ALA A 248 -21.10 23.69 55.27
N PRO A 249 -21.30 24.25 54.07
CA PRO A 249 -21.05 25.64 53.68
C PRO A 249 -22.21 26.60 53.96
N ASP A 250 -23.40 26.14 54.37
CA ASP A 250 -24.64 26.96 54.34
C ASP A 250 -24.58 28.28 55.16
N ASN A 251 -24.08 28.22 56.40
CA ASN A 251 -23.99 29.38 57.32
C ASN A 251 -22.69 29.43 58.13
N GLY A 252 -21.81 28.44 57.95
CA GLY A 252 -20.59 28.28 58.71
C GLY A 252 -19.43 29.17 58.25
N LEU A 253 -18.25 28.91 58.82
CA LEU A 253 -16.98 29.47 58.34
C LEU A 253 -16.46 28.66 57.15
N LEU A 254 -15.81 29.34 56.21
CA LEU A 254 -15.13 28.74 55.07
C LEU A 254 -13.66 29.15 55.02
N PHE A 255 -12.80 28.25 54.53
CA PHE A 255 -11.42 28.54 54.14
C PHE A 255 -11.34 28.67 52.61
N ASN A 256 -10.89 29.83 52.14
CA ASN A 256 -10.96 30.26 50.74
C ASN A 256 -9.56 30.48 50.12
N GLY A 257 -8.60 29.63 50.48
CA GLY A 257 -7.30 29.54 49.80
C GLY A 257 -7.41 28.82 48.46
N TYR A 258 -6.63 29.26 47.46
CA TYR A 258 -6.73 28.77 46.08
C TYR A 258 -6.37 27.29 45.96
N ASN A 259 -5.34 26.86 46.68
CA ASN A 259 -4.82 25.50 46.61
C ASN A 259 -5.78 24.52 47.32
N ALA A 260 -6.40 24.95 48.42
CA ALA A 260 -7.46 24.24 49.13
C ALA A 260 -8.76 24.14 48.30
N ILE A 261 -9.19 25.23 47.64
CA ILE A 261 -10.34 25.25 46.72
C ILE A 261 -10.10 24.28 45.55
N SER A 262 -8.91 24.30 44.95
CA SER A 262 -8.51 23.43 43.85
C SER A 262 -8.61 21.94 44.24
N ALA A 263 -8.11 21.58 45.43
CA ALA A 263 -8.22 20.22 45.95
C ALA A 263 -9.67 19.81 46.28
N ASN A 264 -10.49 20.74 46.77
CA ASN A 264 -11.91 20.53 47.07
C ASN A 264 -12.83 20.65 45.83
N GLY A 265 -12.31 20.35 44.63
CA GLY A 265 -13.09 20.28 43.39
C GLY A 265 -13.59 21.63 42.85
N GLY A 266 -13.07 22.75 43.34
CA GLY A 266 -13.46 24.11 42.94
C GLY A 266 -14.39 24.84 43.91
N ASP A 267 -14.83 24.21 45.00
CA ASP A 267 -15.63 24.84 46.07
C ASP A 267 -14.76 25.22 47.29
N PRO A 268 -15.08 26.29 48.05
CA PRO A 268 -14.37 26.62 49.30
C PRO A 268 -14.54 25.55 50.39
N VAL A 269 -13.53 25.44 51.26
CA VAL A 269 -13.43 24.35 52.25
C VAL A 269 -14.19 24.68 53.53
N GLY A 270 -14.99 23.74 54.04
CA GLY A 270 -15.76 23.91 55.27
C GLY A 270 -14.89 23.91 56.53
N LEU A 271 -15.05 24.93 57.38
CA LEU A 271 -14.43 25.00 58.70
C LEU A 271 -15.44 24.78 59.82
N TYR A 272 -15.03 24.05 60.85
CA TYR A 272 -15.88 23.65 61.96
C TYR A 272 -16.39 24.85 62.77
N SER A 273 -17.65 25.23 62.55
CA SER A 273 -18.30 26.40 63.17
C SER A 273 -19.61 26.03 63.89
N PRO A 274 -19.57 25.14 64.91
CA PRO A 274 -20.75 24.58 65.55
C PRO A 274 -21.69 25.64 66.17
N THR A 275 -22.98 25.31 66.29
CA THR A 275 -24.03 26.21 66.85
C THR A 275 -23.86 26.59 68.34
N THR A 276 -22.74 26.20 68.94
CA THR A 276 -22.22 26.69 70.22
C THR A 276 -20.70 26.63 70.12
N TRP A 277 -20.02 27.77 70.28
CA TRP A 277 -18.57 27.89 70.18
C TRP A 277 -17.85 26.90 71.09
N ASN A 278 -16.88 26.17 70.53
CA ASN A 278 -15.98 25.31 71.26
C ASN A 278 -14.56 25.90 71.21
N GLN A 279 -14.06 26.34 72.36
CA GLN A 279 -12.77 27.04 72.45
C GLN A 279 -11.63 26.13 72.00
N GLY A 280 -10.75 26.63 71.12
CA GLY A 280 -9.67 25.86 70.51
C GLY A 280 -10.08 24.97 69.34
N SER A 281 -11.39 24.69 69.14
CA SER A 281 -11.85 23.91 67.97
C SER A 281 -12.52 24.77 66.89
N SER A 282 -13.37 25.71 67.27
CA SER A 282 -14.21 26.46 66.34
C SER A 282 -13.39 27.40 65.45
N GLY A 283 -13.51 27.26 64.13
CA GLY A 283 -12.73 28.02 63.14
C GLY A 283 -11.32 27.50 62.86
N SER A 284 -10.82 26.51 63.62
CA SER A 284 -9.43 26.00 63.51
C SER A 284 -9.32 24.57 62.95
N HIS A 285 -10.45 23.98 62.53
CA HIS A 285 -10.58 22.57 62.13
C HIS A 285 -11.48 22.42 60.90
N LEU A 286 -11.37 21.30 60.19
CA LEU A 286 -12.21 20.98 59.04
C LEU A 286 -13.60 20.49 59.45
N ASP A 287 -14.64 20.96 58.75
CA ASP A 287 -16.02 20.59 59.02
C ASP A 287 -16.38 19.21 58.43
N THR A 288 -16.03 18.19 59.18
CA THR A 288 -16.30 16.79 58.87
C THR A 288 -17.66 16.28 59.38
N ASP A 289 -18.54 17.18 59.86
CA ASP A 289 -19.96 16.85 60.13
C ASP A 289 -20.79 16.83 58.82
N TYR A 290 -20.27 17.39 57.72
CA TYR A 290 -20.88 17.31 56.38
C TYR A 290 -20.38 16.07 55.61
N ALA A 291 -21.28 15.11 55.37
CA ALA A 291 -20.95 13.89 54.63
C ALA A 291 -20.76 14.19 53.12
N PRO A 292 -19.49 14.27 52.67
CA PRO A 292 -18.83 13.02 52.27
C PRO A 292 -17.49 12.74 52.96
N PHE A 293 -16.95 13.66 53.76
CA PHE A 293 -15.60 13.54 54.30
C PHE A 293 -15.47 12.39 55.31
N ALA A 294 -14.42 11.58 55.16
CA ALA A 294 -13.91 10.74 56.23
C ALA A 294 -13.29 11.63 57.34
N PRO A 295 -13.07 11.15 58.57
CA PRO A 295 -12.26 11.89 59.53
C PRO A 295 -10.88 12.13 58.93
N LEU A 296 -10.52 13.41 58.76
CA LEU A 296 -9.24 13.85 58.21
C LEU A 296 -8.24 14.03 59.36
N VAL A 297 -7.00 14.45 59.07
CA VAL A 297 -6.03 14.74 60.13
C VAL A 297 -6.57 15.87 61.02
N MET A 298 -7.05 16.95 60.41
CA MET A 298 -7.52 18.18 61.06
C MET A 298 -9.04 18.19 61.34
N SER A 299 -9.64 17.01 61.54
CA SER A 299 -11.00 16.87 62.09
C SER A 299 -11.08 17.33 63.55
N HIS A 300 -12.16 18.01 63.92
CA HIS A 300 -12.37 18.59 65.27
C HIS A 300 -12.48 17.59 66.44
N ALA A 301 -12.52 16.28 66.16
CA ALA A 301 -12.67 15.23 67.16
C ALA A 301 -12.11 13.89 66.64
N ALA A 302 -11.23 13.27 67.42
CA ALA A 302 -10.74 11.91 67.18
C ALA A 302 -11.66 10.85 67.81
N LEU A 303 -11.68 9.64 67.24
CA LEU A 303 -12.40 8.48 67.76
C LEU A 303 -11.42 7.38 68.22
N PRO A 304 -11.76 6.56 69.23
CA PRO A 304 -10.94 5.40 69.60
C PRO A 304 -10.82 4.37 68.46
N GLY A 305 -9.60 3.85 68.25
CA GLY A 305 -9.21 3.05 67.09
C GLY A 305 -8.26 3.81 66.14
N LEU A 306 -7.81 3.14 65.08
CA LEU A 306 -6.96 3.70 64.02
C LEU A 306 -7.70 4.82 63.27
N ASN A 307 -7.07 5.99 63.14
CA ASN A 307 -7.59 7.14 62.40
C ASN A 307 -6.76 7.42 61.12
N GLN A 308 -7.07 8.51 60.40
CA GLN A 308 -6.33 8.95 59.22
C GLN A 308 -4.95 9.50 59.62
N ARG A 309 -3.87 8.88 59.12
CA ARG A 309 -2.47 9.21 59.45
C ARG A 309 -1.69 9.94 58.35
N THR A 310 -2.38 10.32 57.28
CA THR A 310 -1.82 10.99 56.09
C THR A 310 -2.75 12.11 55.65
N PHE A 311 -2.22 13.29 55.30
CA PHE A 311 -3.03 14.41 54.84
C PHE A 311 -3.84 14.08 53.59
N ASP A 312 -5.07 14.59 53.55
CA ASP A 312 -5.87 14.67 52.33
C ASP A 312 -5.37 15.80 51.41
N PRO A 313 -5.59 15.75 50.07
CA PRO A 313 -5.27 16.86 49.17
C PRO A 313 -5.80 18.23 49.62
N ILE A 314 -6.93 18.30 50.33
CA ILE A 314 -7.46 19.53 50.93
C ILE A 314 -6.52 20.09 52.00
N GLU A 315 -5.97 19.24 52.86
CA GLU A 315 -5.05 19.62 53.93
C GLU A 315 -3.69 20.04 53.36
N ILE A 316 -3.19 19.30 52.35
CA ILE A 316 -2.02 19.68 51.54
C ILE A 316 -2.25 21.04 50.86
N GLY A 317 -3.46 21.27 50.33
CA GLY A 317 -3.88 22.54 49.74
C GLY A 317 -3.80 23.70 50.74
N ILE A 318 -4.34 23.53 51.94
CA ILE A 318 -4.27 24.54 53.02
C ILE A 318 -2.81 24.83 53.40
N PHE A 319 -1.95 23.82 53.55
CA PHE A 319 -0.52 24.06 53.79
C PHE A 319 0.15 24.80 52.62
N THR A 320 -0.24 24.52 51.36
CA THR A 320 0.24 25.29 50.20
C THR A 320 -0.19 26.76 50.29
N ASP A 321 -1.45 27.04 50.66
CA ASP A 321 -1.98 28.39 50.83
C ASP A 321 -1.32 29.15 52.01
N LEU A 322 -0.85 28.42 53.03
CA LEU A 322 -0.02 28.96 54.12
C LEU A 322 1.45 29.21 53.73
N GLY A 323 1.82 28.94 52.46
CA GLY A 323 3.14 29.21 51.87
C GLY A 323 4.10 28.02 51.83
N TYR A 324 3.71 26.84 52.33
CA TYR A 324 4.59 25.68 52.37
C TYR A 324 4.71 24.99 51.00
N LYS A 325 5.92 24.51 50.68
CA LYS A 325 6.10 23.46 49.68
C LYS A 325 5.85 22.10 50.32
N MET A 326 4.92 21.35 49.75
CA MET A 326 4.63 19.97 50.14
C MET A 326 5.30 19.02 49.14
N VAL A 327 5.72 17.84 49.58
CA VAL A 327 6.30 16.81 48.70
C VAL A 327 5.16 16.14 47.91
N ASP A 328 5.25 16.14 46.58
CA ASP A 328 4.16 15.72 45.70
C ASP A 328 3.75 14.25 45.90
N ALA A 329 2.54 14.08 46.42
CA ALA A 329 1.97 12.78 46.76
C ALA A 329 1.30 12.13 45.54
N VAL A 330 2.10 11.38 44.77
CA VAL A 330 1.73 10.59 43.56
C VAL A 330 1.60 11.43 42.29
N ASN A 331 2.72 11.53 41.55
CA ASN A 331 2.66 11.76 40.10
C ASN A 331 2.07 10.54 39.39
N LEU A 332 1.12 10.76 38.49
CA LEU A 332 0.46 9.74 37.67
C LEU A 332 1.10 9.69 36.27
N ALA A 333 0.70 8.70 35.47
CA ALA A 333 1.08 8.69 34.06
C ALA A 333 0.06 9.49 33.23
N PRO A 334 0.49 10.16 32.15
CA PRO A 334 -0.40 10.88 31.26
C PRO A 334 -1.42 9.94 30.60
N VAL A 335 -2.53 10.50 30.13
CA VAL A 335 -3.59 9.77 29.41
C VAL A 335 -3.50 10.11 27.93
N ALA A 336 -3.15 9.10 27.12
CA ALA A 336 -3.04 9.23 25.66
C ALA A 336 -4.28 8.70 24.93
N SER A 337 -4.74 9.40 23.88
CA SER A 337 -6.04 9.25 23.21
C SER A 337 -5.89 9.08 21.67
N PRO A 338 -6.61 8.15 20.99
CA PRO A 338 -6.34 7.88 19.57
C PRO A 338 -6.71 9.01 18.58
N ASP A 339 -5.78 9.34 17.69
CA ASP A 339 -5.94 10.38 16.67
C ASP A 339 -6.42 9.87 15.31
N SER A 340 -7.26 10.68 14.64
CA SER A 340 -7.74 10.47 13.27
C SER A 340 -8.50 11.69 12.73
N GLY A 341 -8.74 11.74 11.42
CA GLY A 341 -9.60 12.74 10.77
C GLY A 341 -8.84 13.98 10.32
N ILE A 342 -9.41 15.18 10.46
CA ILE A 342 -8.87 16.42 9.88
C ILE A 342 -7.44 16.68 10.41
N GLY A 343 -6.46 16.67 9.51
CA GLY A 343 -5.02 16.72 9.85
C GLY A 343 -4.30 15.38 9.76
N PHE A 344 -5.02 14.30 9.45
CA PHE A 344 -4.52 12.93 9.32
C PHE A 344 -5.04 12.28 8.02
N GLU A 345 -5.16 13.07 6.95
CA GLU A 345 -5.70 12.65 5.64
C GLU A 345 -4.75 13.12 4.52
N THR A 346 -4.43 12.24 3.56
CA THR A 346 -3.64 12.56 2.36
C THR A 346 -4.08 11.71 1.15
N ASP A 347 -3.47 11.88 -0.01
CA ASP A 347 -3.50 10.94 -1.13
C ASP A 347 -2.25 10.03 -1.12
N GLU A 348 -2.24 8.96 -1.91
CA GLU A 348 -1.15 7.97 -1.91
C GLU A 348 0.18 8.46 -2.48
N GLU A 349 0.19 9.61 -3.16
CA GLU A 349 1.39 10.21 -3.77
C GLU A 349 1.97 11.38 -2.95
N THR A 350 1.23 11.92 -1.97
CA THR A 350 1.60 13.17 -1.28
C THR A 350 2.11 12.94 0.15
N PRO A 351 3.40 13.21 0.42
CA PRO A 351 3.92 13.35 1.78
C PRO A 351 3.38 14.61 2.45
N PHE A 352 3.00 14.51 3.73
CA PHE A 352 2.40 15.62 4.47
C PHE A 352 2.84 15.69 5.95
N ILE A 353 2.65 16.86 6.55
CA ILE A 353 2.83 17.07 8.00
C ILE A 353 1.51 16.75 8.68
N ILE A 354 1.53 15.82 9.64
CA ILE A 354 0.32 15.40 10.36
C ILE A 354 -0.15 16.46 11.36
N GLY A 355 -1.37 16.28 11.87
CA GLY A 355 -1.97 17.06 12.93
C GLY A 355 -1.20 16.97 14.25
N ASP A 356 -1.69 17.70 15.26
CA ASP A 356 -1.10 17.65 16.59
C ASP A 356 -1.56 16.40 17.34
N LEU A 357 -0.61 15.56 17.74
CA LEU A 357 -0.85 14.30 18.45
C LEU A 357 -1.18 14.48 19.93
N LEU A 358 -0.98 15.68 20.49
CA LEU A 358 -1.18 15.95 21.91
C LEU A 358 -2.49 16.72 22.18
N GLN A 359 -3.24 17.08 21.13
CA GLN A 359 -4.43 17.95 21.23
C GLN A 359 -5.60 17.33 22.03
N ASN A 360 -5.59 16.02 22.23
CA ASN A 360 -6.61 15.24 22.94
C ASN A 360 -6.05 14.49 24.17
N ASP A 361 -4.77 14.73 24.50
CA ASP A 361 -4.02 14.09 25.58
C ASP A 361 -3.96 15.02 26.81
N PHE A 362 -3.85 14.44 28.00
CA PHE A 362 -3.76 15.23 29.24
C PHE A 362 -3.04 14.45 30.36
N ASP A 363 -2.38 15.17 31.28
CA ASP A 363 -1.92 14.57 32.52
C ASP A 363 -3.02 14.61 33.60
N PRO A 364 -3.32 13.50 34.30
CA PRO A 364 -4.30 13.49 35.39
C PRO A 364 -3.72 13.98 36.74
N THR A 365 -2.44 14.34 36.82
CA THR A 365 -1.77 14.78 38.06
C THR A 365 -2.10 16.23 38.39
N PRO A 366 -2.72 16.53 39.56
CA PRO A 366 -3.08 17.90 39.91
C PRO A 366 -1.85 18.81 40.07
N ARG A 367 -1.86 19.95 39.37
CA ARG A 367 -0.80 20.97 39.32
C ARG A 367 0.49 20.58 38.57
N GLU A 368 0.52 19.47 37.84
CA GLU A 368 1.43 19.39 36.69
C GLU A 368 0.77 20.11 35.51
N THR A 369 1.13 21.38 35.32
CA THR A 369 0.70 22.21 34.17
C THR A 369 1.58 22.03 32.93
N GLU A 370 2.66 21.25 33.04
CA GLU A 370 3.78 21.32 32.10
C GLU A 370 3.62 20.47 30.83
N THR A 371 4.36 20.86 29.79
CA THR A 371 4.20 20.41 28.41
C THR A 371 4.42 18.91 28.24
N LEU A 372 3.36 18.19 27.87
CA LEU A 372 3.46 16.83 27.34
C LEU A 372 4.37 16.80 26.09
N ARG A 373 5.10 15.71 25.88
CA ARG A 373 5.94 15.53 24.68
C ARG A 373 5.78 14.14 24.07
N ILE A 374 5.98 14.05 22.75
CA ILE A 374 6.11 12.76 22.05
C ILE A 374 7.56 12.27 22.21
N SER A 375 7.77 11.21 22.98
CA SER A 375 9.09 10.70 23.34
C SER A 375 9.61 9.57 22.43
N ASP A 376 8.70 8.76 21.89
CA ASP A 376 9.00 7.66 20.97
C ASP A 376 7.83 7.43 19.99
N VAL A 377 8.13 6.85 18.83
CA VAL A 377 7.14 6.50 17.79
C VAL A 377 7.48 5.14 17.18
N ASP A 378 6.63 4.14 17.41
CA ASP A 378 6.76 2.82 16.80
C ASP A 378 6.04 2.77 15.45
N THR A 379 6.85 2.71 14.40
CA THR A 379 6.47 2.67 12.98
C THR A 379 6.52 1.25 12.40
N SER A 380 6.77 0.22 13.23
CA SER A 380 7.01 -1.16 12.77
C SER A 380 5.77 -1.88 12.19
N ALA A 381 4.58 -1.30 12.39
CA ALA A 381 3.32 -1.75 11.79
C ALA A 381 2.87 -0.92 10.58
N THR A 382 3.58 0.16 10.26
CA THR A 382 3.21 1.16 9.24
C THR A 382 3.62 0.71 7.84
N LYS A 383 2.77 0.96 6.83
CA LYS A 383 3.05 0.70 5.40
C LYS A 383 3.95 1.79 4.82
N GLY A 384 3.58 3.06 5.05
CA GLY A 384 4.34 4.24 4.67
C GLY A 384 5.54 4.50 5.59
N SER A 385 6.21 5.64 5.41
CA SER A 385 7.30 6.07 6.27
C SER A 385 6.89 7.28 7.12
N VAL A 386 7.26 7.25 8.39
CA VAL A 386 7.02 8.31 9.37
C VAL A 386 8.35 8.87 9.82
N ASN A 387 8.50 10.20 9.78
CA ASN A 387 9.73 10.92 10.05
C ASN A 387 9.48 11.99 11.12
N ILE A 388 10.18 11.92 12.25
CA ILE A 388 10.09 12.91 13.34
C ILE A 388 11.08 14.04 13.05
N ILE A 389 10.61 15.29 13.06
CA ILE A 389 11.42 16.49 12.83
C ILE A 389 11.29 17.45 14.02
N GLY A 390 12.42 17.95 14.49
CA GLY A 390 12.53 18.47 15.85
C GLY A 390 12.83 17.37 16.86
N THR A 391 12.85 17.71 18.15
CA THR A 391 13.29 16.78 19.19
C THR A 391 12.33 16.64 20.37
N GLY A 392 11.33 17.51 20.51
CA GLY A 392 10.51 17.57 21.74
C GLY A 392 11.31 17.95 23.00
N ILE A 393 12.53 18.45 22.84
CA ILE A 393 13.41 18.91 23.93
C ILE A 393 13.40 20.44 23.93
N GLN A 394 13.28 21.03 25.11
CA GLN A 394 13.39 22.47 25.33
C GLN A 394 14.79 22.99 24.92
N THR A 395 14.81 24.07 24.14
CA THR A 395 16.03 24.65 23.57
C THR A 395 16.17 26.13 23.97
N HIS A 396 17.24 26.43 24.72
CA HIS A 396 17.48 27.73 25.34
C HIS A 396 18.26 28.70 24.44
N PHE A 397 17.71 29.88 24.18
CA PHE A 397 18.32 30.95 23.39
C PHE A 397 18.40 32.26 24.20
N SER A 398 19.59 32.60 24.67
CA SER A 398 19.85 33.80 25.48
C SER A 398 20.40 34.98 24.68
N SER A 399 19.90 36.19 24.96
CA SER A 399 20.61 37.44 24.63
C SER A 399 21.78 37.70 25.61
N THR A 400 22.56 38.75 25.39
CA THR A 400 23.58 39.22 26.35
C THR A 400 23.55 40.74 26.50
N GLY A 401 22.95 41.24 27.59
CA GLY A 401 22.95 42.66 27.95
C GLY A 401 24.13 43.06 28.86
N PRO A 402 23.98 44.10 29.70
CA PRO A 402 22.78 44.91 29.89
C PRO A 402 22.52 45.89 28.73
N PHE A 403 21.25 46.19 28.49
CA PHE A 403 20.75 47.15 27.52
C PHE A 403 19.93 48.24 28.21
N THR A 404 20.01 49.49 27.74
CA THR A 404 19.27 50.64 28.30
C THR A 404 18.12 51.03 27.37
N VAL A 405 16.90 51.17 27.90
CA VAL A 405 15.76 51.77 27.18
C VAL A 405 15.76 53.29 27.42
N PRO A 406 15.47 54.14 26.41
CA PRO A 406 15.30 55.57 26.60
C PRO A 406 14.04 55.91 27.42
N THR A 407 14.22 56.71 28.45
CA THR A 407 13.14 57.29 29.28
C THR A 407 12.06 57.96 28.43
N VAL A 408 10.81 57.49 28.49
CA VAL A 408 9.75 57.75 27.48
C VAL A 408 10.19 57.35 26.06
N GLY A 409 10.07 56.07 25.73
CA GLY A 409 10.48 55.53 24.44
C GLY A 409 10.12 54.06 24.22
N THR A 410 10.36 53.59 23.00
CA THR A 410 10.28 52.19 22.61
C THR A 410 11.66 51.76 22.10
N GLU A 411 12.15 50.61 22.56
CA GLU A 411 13.27 49.91 21.95
C GLU A 411 12.88 48.46 21.66
N THR A 412 13.63 47.84 20.74
CA THR A 412 13.42 46.45 20.35
C THR A 412 14.73 45.68 20.45
N PHE A 413 14.76 44.68 21.32
CA PHE A 413 15.91 43.79 21.50
C PHE A 413 15.70 42.53 20.67
N THR A 414 16.78 41.90 20.19
CA THR A 414 16.68 40.76 19.27
C THR A 414 17.48 39.55 19.73
N ILE A 415 16.93 38.37 19.44
CA ILE A 415 17.61 37.07 19.51
C ILE A 415 17.46 36.42 18.14
N GLU A 416 18.58 35.95 17.57
CA GLU A 416 18.58 35.21 16.29
C GLU A 416 18.58 33.71 16.61
N ILE A 417 17.42 33.06 16.43
CA ILE A 417 17.24 31.63 16.69
C ILE A 417 17.60 30.85 15.42
N THR A 418 18.48 29.86 15.55
CA THR A 418 18.89 28.98 14.45
C THR A 418 19.15 27.57 14.95
N GLY A 419 18.76 26.56 14.17
CA GLY A 419 18.95 25.15 14.52
C GLY A 419 17.84 24.57 15.41
N VAL A 420 16.69 25.24 15.52
CA VAL A 420 15.45 24.63 16.00
C VAL A 420 14.80 23.93 14.81
N ASP A 421 14.91 22.62 14.72
CA ASP A 421 14.20 21.86 13.69
C ASP A 421 12.73 21.68 14.10
N GLY A 422 11.83 21.81 13.13
CA GLY A 422 10.39 21.68 13.33
C GLY A 422 9.65 22.96 13.79
N LYS A 423 8.43 22.76 14.30
CA LYS A 423 7.48 23.82 14.69
C LYS A 423 7.37 23.95 16.21
N ILE A 424 7.06 25.15 16.68
CA ILE A 424 6.86 25.50 18.10
C ILE A 424 5.68 24.70 18.69
N ARG A 425 5.86 24.27 19.94
CA ARG A 425 4.90 23.53 20.78
C ARG A 425 4.72 24.11 22.19
N ASP A 426 5.72 24.84 22.65
CA ASP A 426 5.76 25.66 23.85
C ASP A 426 6.88 26.70 23.62
N ILE A 427 6.70 27.89 24.19
CA ILE A 427 7.67 28.97 24.15
C ILE A 427 7.61 29.79 25.43
N ASN A 428 8.66 29.66 26.24
CA ASN A 428 8.79 30.28 27.54
C ASN A 428 9.83 31.43 27.50
N LEU A 429 9.56 32.54 28.20
CA LEU A 429 10.36 33.79 28.09
C LEU A 429 10.90 34.27 29.44
N ASN A 430 12.18 34.02 29.72
CA ASN A 430 12.85 34.50 30.94
C ASN A 430 13.47 35.89 30.74
N LEU A 431 13.36 36.79 31.72
CA LEU A 431 14.01 38.12 31.69
C LEU A 431 14.41 38.70 33.06
N ASN A 432 15.30 39.68 33.03
CA ASN A 432 15.74 40.47 34.18
C ASN A 432 15.77 41.97 33.80
N ILE A 433 15.01 42.82 34.50
CA ILE A 433 14.93 44.27 34.23
C ILE A 433 15.08 45.05 35.54
N GLU A 434 16.06 45.95 35.60
CA GLU A 434 16.14 47.01 36.61
C GLU A 434 15.23 48.19 36.19
N HIS A 435 14.20 48.48 36.99
CA HIS A 435 13.38 49.68 36.86
C HIS A 435 12.62 50.00 38.17
N ASP A 436 12.63 51.26 38.60
CA ASP A 436 12.06 51.68 39.90
C ASP A 436 10.51 51.76 39.96
N VAL A 437 9.81 51.51 38.84
CA VAL A 437 8.32 51.43 38.78
C VAL A 437 7.91 50.52 37.60
N ILE A 438 7.73 49.22 37.79
CA ILE A 438 7.45 48.32 36.64
C ILE A 438 6.10 48.59 35.94
N GLY A 439 5.12 49.19 36.64
CA GLY A 439 3.87 49.65 36.02
C GLY A 439 4.02 50.75 34.95
N GLU A 440 5.21 51.37 34.82
CA GLU A 440 5.53 52.29 33.72
C GLU A 440 6.04 51.57 32.45
N LEU A 441 6.05 50.23 32.42
CA LEU A 441 6.52 49.40 31.30
C LEU A 441 5.37 48.66 30.61
N ALA A 442 5.38 48.65 29.27
CA ALA A 442 4.64 47.70 28.45
C ALA A 442 5.62 46.87 27.61
N MET A 443 5.35 45.57 27.43
CA MET A 443 6.27 44.64 26.76
C MET A 443 5.53 43.72 25.78
N THR A 444 6.15 43.38 24.66
CA THR A 444 5.60 42.47 23.65
C THR A 444 6.69 41.56 23.09
N LEU A 445 6.44 40.24 23.08
CA LEU A 445 7.25 39.28 22.32
C LEU A 445 6.73 39.17 20.88
N ILE A 446 7.63 39.10 19.91
CA ILE A 446 7.29 39.14 18.48
C ILE A 446 8.08 38.05 17.73
N SER A 447 7.37 37.20 16.99
CA SER A 447 7.97 36.10 16.22
C SER A 447 8.61 36.56 14.91
N PRO A 448 9.47 35.73 14.27
CA PRO A 448 10.01 36.00 12.94
C PRO A 448 8.94 36.15 11.85
N ASN A 449 7.73 35.57 12.05
CA ASN A 449 6.60 35.69 11.13
C ASN A 449 5.77 36.96 11.36
N GLY A 450 5.97 37.65 12.49
CA GLY A 450 5.31 38.92 12.83
C GLY A 450 4.09 38.79 13.75
N THR A 451 3.84 37.60 14.30
CA THR A 451 2.87 37.39 15.39
C THR A 451 3.37 38.11 16.65
N ARG A 452 2.45 38.62 17.47
CA ARG A 452 2.75 39.53 18.59
C ARG A 452 1.94 39.16 19.83
N VAL A 453 2.63 38.80 20.91
CA VAL A 453 2.02 38.48 22.22
C VAL A 453 2.39 39.56 23.22
N GLU A 454 1.38 40.20 23.82
CA GLU A 454 1.57 41.26 24.81
C GLU A 454 1.82 40.64 26.19
N LEU A 455 2.96 40.98 26.79
CA LEU A 455 3.43 40.40 28.05
C LEU A 455 2.90 41.19 29.25
N THR A 456 2.93 42.52 29.15
CA THR A 456 2.30 43.47 30.09
C THR A 456 1.93 44.77 29.35
N THR A 457 0.84 45.40 29.77
CA THR A 457 0.15 46.55 29.15
C THR A 457 0.42 47.88 29.87
N SER A 458 1.42 47.97 30.75
CA SER A 458 1.64 49.10 31.68
C SER A 458 0.46 49.35 32.63
N GLN A 459 -0.05 48.28 33.25
CA GLN A 459 -1.06 48.36 34.33
C GLN A 459 -0.55 47.94 35.71
N GLY A 460 0.66 47.37 35.81
CA GLY A 460 1.26 46.85 37.05
C GLY A 460 1.49 47.88 38.18
N GLY A 461 1.98 47.37 39.31
CA GLY A 461 2.17 48.15 40.56
C GLY A 461 3.27 49.21 40.52
N PHE A 462 3.37 49.96 41.63
CA PHE A 462 4.32 51.07 41.82
C PHE A 462 5.75 50.65 42.19
N GLU A 463 6.11 49.39 41.96
CA GLU A 463 7.23 48.73 42.63
C GLU A 463 8.44 48.42 41.71
N ASP A 464 9.58 48.09 42.32
CA ASP A 464 10.86 47.88 41.64
C ASP A 464 11.01 46.48 40.98
N ASN A 465 11.55 46.47 39.75
CA ASN A 465 12.24 45.37 39.06
C ASN A 465 11.47 44.07 38.67
N PHE A 466 11.93 43.48 37.56
CA PHE A 466 11.76 42.07 37.20
C PHE A 466 13.07 41.33 37.47
N THR A 467 13.07 40.22 38.20
CA THR A 467 14.30 39.51 38.62
C THR A 467 14.07 38.01 38.67
N GLY A 468 14.69 37.24 37.78
CA GLY A 468 14.37 35.82 37.62
C GLY A 468 12.90 35.60 37.26
N THR A 469 12.36 36.46 36.38
CA THR A 469 10.98 36.38 35.91
C THR A 469 10.91 35.48 34.69
N THR A 470 9.94 34.57 34.67
CA THR A 470 9.59 33.77 33.48
C THR A 470 8.16 34.10 33.09
N PHE A 471 7.96 34.47 31.82
CA PHE A 471 6.64 34.59 31.20
C PHE A 471 6.28 33.26 30.54
N ASP A 472 5.14 32.74 30.95
CA ASP A 472 4.76 31.32 30.86
C ASP A 472 3.22 31.27 30.87
N ASP A 473 2.57 30.64 29.87
CA ASP A 473 1.09 30.58 29.86
C ASP A 473 0.56 29.73 31.04
N GLU A 474 1.38 28.78 31.49
CA GLU A 474 1.18 27.88 32.63
C GLU A 474 1.46 28.55 33.99
N GLY A 475 1.86 29.82 34.00
CA GLY A 475 2.13 30.59 35.22
C GLY A 475 0.90 30.72 36.15
N LEU A 476 1.13 30.83 37.46
CA LEU A 476 0.05 30.87 38.46
C LEU A 476 -0.55 32.27 38.68
N ILE A 477 0.11 33.34 38.21
CA ILE A 477 -0.26 34.73 38.47
C ILE A 477 -0.17 35.52 37.16
N ASN A 478 -1.27 36.12 36.70
CA ASN A 478 -1.22 37.09 35.61
C ASN A 478 -0.52 38.38 36.05
N VAL A 479 0.49 38.83 35.30
CA VAL A 479 1.33 39.98 35.69
C VAL A 479 0.54 41.28 35.86
N ASP A 480 -0.49 41.49 35.02
CA ASP A 480 -1.37 42.66 35.01
C ASP A 480 -2.70 42.36 35.73
N GLY A 481 -2.62 41.64 36.86
CA GLY A 481 -3.74 41.34 37.74
C GLY A 481 -4.42 42.57 38.39
N PRO A 482 -5.25 42.38 39.43
CA PRO A 482 -6.00 43.49 40.02
C PRO A 482 -5.18 44.27 41.05
N ALA A 483 -4.89 45.55 40.76
CA ALA A 483 -5.09 46.66 41.71
C ALA A 483 -4.06 46.82 42.86
N THR A 484 -4.02 45.81 43.72
CA THR A 484 -3.71 45.90 45.15
C THR A 484 -2.84 44.75 45.67
N SER A 485 -2.58 43.72 44.86
CA SER A 485 -1.71 42.58 45.19
C SER A 485 -0.21 42.85 44.96
N TRP A 486 0.11 43.74 44.03
CA TRP A 486 1.46 43.94 43.48
C TRP A 486 2.55 44.36 44.48
N ALA A 487 2.19 45.03 45.58
CA ALA A 487 3.15 45.52 46.57
C ALA A 487 3.90 44.39 47.33
N ALA A 488 3.41 43.15 47.25
CA ALA A 488 4.02 41.97 47.86
C ALA A 488 4.81 41.10 46.87
N LEU A 489 4.84 41.45 45.58
CA LEU A 489 5.44 40.64 44.51
C LEU A 489 6.78 41.17 44.00
N ALA A 490 7.25 42.31 44.48
CA ALA A 490 8.47 42.96 44.00
C ALA A 490 9.73 42.58 44.81
N PRO A 491 10.87 42.27 44.16
CA PRO A 491 11.07 42.20 42.71
C PRO A 491 10.39 40.97 42.10
N TYR A 492 9.81 41.13 40.91
CA TYR A 492 8.95 40.11 40.30
C TYR A 492 9.77 38.87 39.93
N THR A 493 9.60 37.81 40.71
CA THR A 493 10.45 36.60 40.71
C THR A 493 9.59 35.36 40.55
N GLY A 494 9.97 34.44 39.66
CA GLY A 494 9.20 33.24 39.33
C GLY A 494 8.35 33.38 38.06
N HIS A 495 7.36 32.48 37.90
CA HIS A 495 6.57 32.30 36.68
C HIS A 495 5.27 33.12 36.73
N PHE A 496 4.98 33.86 35.65
CA PHE A 496 3.82 34.75 35.51
C PHE A 496 3.15 34.56 34.15
N GLN A 497 1.82 34.58 34.12
CA GLN A 497 1.08 34.61 32.86
C GLN A 497 1.24 35.98 32.18
N PRO A 498 1.50 36.01 30.87
CA PRO A 498 1.42 37.23 30.07
C PRO A 498 -0.03 37.70 29.88
N VAL A 499 -0.24 38.82 29.19
CA VAL A 499 -1.57 39.39 28.96
C VAL A 499 -2.26 38.76 27.73
N GLY A 500 -1.51 38.44 26.69
CA GLY A 500 -1.91 37.49 25.64
C GLY A 500 -1.26 36.13 25.86
N SER A 501 -1.70 35.11 25.11
CA SER A 501 -1.14 33.75 25.19
C SER A 501 0.14 33.62 24.37
N LEU A 502 1.19 33.04 24.96
CA LEU A 502 2.38 32.57 24.26
C LEU A 502 2.05 31.42 23.29
N SER A 503 0.98 30.65 23.54
CA SER A 503 0.46 29.65 22.60
C SER A 503 0.00 30.21 21.24
N ASP A 504 -0.17 31.55 21.09
CA ASP A 504 -0.41 32.18 19.78
C ASP A 504 0.77 31.97 18.80
N PHE A 505 1.95 31.54 19.27
CA PHE A 505 3.09 31.18 18.45
C PHE A 505 3.11 29.72 17.98
N ASP A 506 2.21 28.86 18.47
CA ASP A 506 2.27 27.43 18.18
C ASP A 506 2.05 27.07 16.71
N GLY A 507 2.78 26.06 16.24
CA GLY A 507 2.78 25.68 14.84
C GLY A 507 3.53 26.65 13.90
N GLU A 508 4.09 27.75 14.40
CA GLU A 508 5.08 28.54 13.65
C GLU A 508 6.47 27.86 13.62
N PHE A 509 7.34 28.31 12.71
CA PHE A 509 8.76 27.93 12.72
C PHE A 509 9.57 28.90 13.56
N ALA A 510 10.33 28.39 14.53
CA ALA A 510 11.10 29.20 15.48
C ALA A 510 12.34 29.91 14.89
N ASN A 511 12.92 29.39 13.79
CA ASN A 511 14.16 29.92 13.24
C ASN A 511 13.97 31.33 12.64
N GLY A 512 14.77 32.30 13.09
CA GLY A 512 14.79 33.67 12.61
C GLY A 512 14.99 34.69 13.74
N THR A 513 14.77 35.97 13.42
CA THR A 513 14.96 37.07 14.37
C THR A 513 13.71 37.27 15.23
N TRP A 514 13.77 36.80 16.47
CA TRP A 514 12.80 37.14 17.51
C TRP A 514 13.06 38.54 18.06
N GLN A 515 11.99 39.22 18.46
CA GLN A 515 12.03 40.61 18.92
C GLN A 515 11.26 40.75 20.25
N LEU A 516 11.94 41.25 21.30
CA LEU A 516 11.32 41.73 22.52
C LEU A 516 11.23 43.26 22.44
N GLU A 517 10.02 43.77 22.27
CA GLU A 517 9.71 45.20 22.27
C GLU A 517 9.38 45.66 23.69
N ILE A 518 10.11 46.66 24.20
CA ILE A 518 9.88 47.26 25.51
C ILE A 518 9.55 48.74 25.33
N VAL A 519 8.45 49.18 25.93
CA VAL A 519 7.96 50.55 25.94
C VAL A 519 7.97 51.09 27.36
N ASP A 520 8.81 52.10 27.59
CA ASP A 520 8.86 52.91 28.80
C ASP A 520 7.93 54.12 28.57
N VAL A 521 6.80 54.22 29.29
CA VAL A 521 5.73 55.19 28.99
C VAL A 521 5.76 56.49 29.81
N TYR A 522 6.64 56.61 30.80
CA TYR A 522 6.69 57.77 31.71
C TYR A 522 8.12 58.31 31.90
N SER A 523 8.25 59.53 32.45
CA SER A 523 9.52 60.30 32.40
C SER A 523 10.28 60.36 33.73
N SER A 524 10.09 59.35 34.58
CA SER A 524 10.52 59.40 35.98
C SER A 524 11.91 58.79 36.21
N ASN A 525 12.12 57.53 35.81
CA ASN A 525 13.30 56.72 36.13
C ASN A 525 14.01 56.23 34.84
N ALA A 526 14.82 55.17 34.90
CA ALA A 526 15.63 54.71 33.76
C ALA A 526 15.73 53.18 33.65
N THR A 527 14.96 52.61 32.72
CA THR A 527 14.83 51.17 32.48
C THR A 527 16.09 50.52 31.91
N THR A 528 16.57 49.44 32.55
CA THR A 528 17.72 48.64 32.09
C THR A 528 17.38 47.15 32.04
N LEU A 529 17.33 46.58 30.84
CA LEU A 529 17.19 45.15 30.60
C LEU A 529 18.56 44.47 30.79
N LEU A 530 18.74 43.72 31.87
CA LEU A 530 20.00 43.06 32.20
C LEU A 530 20.30 41.92 31.22
N ASP A 531 19.32 41.04 31.03
CA ASP A 531 19.30 39.96 30.05
C ASP A 531 17.86 39.47 29.82
N TRP A 532 17.70 38.68 28.76
CA TRP A 532 16.49 37.91 28.46
C TRP A 532 16.82 36.72 27.57
N SER A 533 15.98 35.70 27.60
CA SER A 533 16.12 34.46 26.84
C SER A 533 14.77 33.86 26.49
N ILE A 534 14.72 33.11 25.40
CA ILE A 534 13.57 32.29 25.01
C ILE A 534 13.95 30.82 25.13
N ASP A 535 13.13 30.02 25.80
CA ASP A 535 13.16 28.57 25.79
C ASP A 535 12.07 28.05 24.86
N ILE A 536 12.40 27.16 23.91
CA ILE A 536 11.45 26.67 22.89
C ILE A 536 11.44 25.14 22.87
N ILE A 537 10.25 24.55 22.96
CA ILE A 537 10.01 23.15 22.60
C ILE A 537 9.53 23.11 21.14
N ALA A 538 10.14 22.25 20.32
CA ALA A 538 9.77 22.11 18.91
C ALA A 538 9.73 20.66 18.42
N GLN A 539 8.62 20.31 17.75
CA GLN A 539 8.36 18.99 17.20
C GLN A 539 7.23 19.02 16.15
N HIS A 540 7.43 18.32 15.03
CA HIS A 540 6.34 17.82 14.19
C HIS A 540 6.74 16.47 13.58
N ILE A 541 5.77 15.82 12.96
CA ILE A 541 5.95 14.53 12.30
C ILE A 541 5.48 14.67 10.85
N GLU A 542 6.25 14.09 9.93
CA GLU A 542 5.89 13.92 8.53
C GLU A 542 5.52 12.45 8.28
N TYR A 543 4.46 12.24 7.49
CA TYR A 543 4.07 10.95 6.95
C TYR A 543 4.18 11.00 5.42
N ASP A 544 4.84 10.00 4.86
CA ASP A 544 5.01 9.78 3.43
C ASP A 544 4.47 8.38 3.09
N PRO A 545 3.42 8.25 2.24
CA PRO A 545 2.91 6.94 1.84
C PRO A 545 3.98 6.05 1.19
N ASN A 546 5.01 6.64 0.56
CA ASN A 546 6.22 5.99 0.03
C ASN A 546 5.91 4.72 -0.81
N GLY A 547 4.90 4.79 -1.67
CA GLY A 547 4.47 3.66 -2.52
C GLY A 547 3.91 2.45 -1.77
N GLY A 548 3.58 2.61 -0.48
CA GLY A 548 2.96 1.57 0.33
C GLY A 548 1.48 1.33 0.00
N PHE A 549 0.88 2.18 -0.83
CA PHE A 549 -0.57 2.26 -1.07
C PHE A 549 -1.00 2.22 -2.53
N GLU A 550 -0.09 2.00 -3.49
CA GLU A 550 -0.37 1.83 -4.95
C GLU A 550 -1.24 0.57 -5.28
N ASP A 551 -1.97 0.06 -4.29
CA ASP A 551 -3.08 -0.90 -4.35
C ASP A 551 -4.47 -0.25 -4.12
N LEU A 552 -4.56 1.09 -4.13
CA LEU A 552 -5.82 1.86 -4.08
C LEU A 552 -6.25 2.33 -5.47
N ASP A 553 -7.54 2.18 -5.81
CA ASP A 553 -8.14 2.80 -7.00
C ASP A 553 -8.58 4.26 -6.75
N ASP A 554 -8.84 5.01 -7.84
CA ASP A 554 -9.39 6.38 -7.78
C ASP A 554 -10.68 6.45 -6.93
N GLY A 555 -10.61 7.20 -5.83
CA GLY A 555 -11.71 7.32 -4.86
C GLY A 555 -11.88 6.12 -3.90
N GLN A 556 -10.99 5.13 -3.92
CA GLN A 556 -10.82 4.19 -2.83
C GLN A 556 -10.15 4.89 -1.62
N GLN A 557 -10.29 4.31 -0.43
CA GLN A 557 -9.60 4.81 0.76
C GLN A 557 -8.93 3.66 1.52
N GLY A 558 -7.61 3.77 1.68
CA GLY A 558 -6.80 2.97 2.58
C GLY A 558 -6.59 3.69 3.92
N PHE A 559 -6.02 2.96 4.88
CA PHE A 559 -5.62 3.52 6.16
C PHE A 559 -4.24 2.98 6.55
N ASP A 560 -3.46 3.82 7.21
CA ASP A 560 -2.21 3.43 7.87
C ASP A 560 -2.24 3.83 9.35
N THR A 561 -1.39 3.19 10.16
CA THR A 561 -1.32 3.44 11.60
C THR A 561 0.12 3.39 12.10
N PHE A 562 0.45 4.26 13.06
CA PHE A 562 1.64 4.15 13.89
C PHE A 562 1.27 4.36 15.36
N THR A 563 2.12 3.89 16.27
CA THR A 563 1.96 4.08 17.72
C THR A 563 2.90 5.18 18.19
N TYR A 564 2.44 6.08 19.07
CA TYR A 564 3.26 7.12 19.67
C TYR A 564 3.24 7.02 21.20
N THR A 565 4.30 7.50 21.84
CA THR A 565 4.45 7.54 23.30
C THR A 565 4.45 8.98 23.77
N VAL A 566 3.52 9.30 24.65
CA VAL A 566 3.39 10.56 25.38
C VAL A 566 4.12 10.43 26.70
N THR A 567 4.93 11.41 27.07
CA THR A 567 5.67 11.42 28.34
C THR A 567 5.49 12.75 29.06
N ASP A 568 5.30 12.70 30.38
CA ASP A 568 5.27 13.86 31.28
C ASP A 568 6.69 14.47 31.49
N LYS A 569 6.82 15.50 32.33
CA LYS A 569 8.15 16.05 32.66
C LYS A 569 9.03 15.08 33.48
N ASN A 570 8.40 14.24 34.31
CA ASN A 570 9.03 13.38 35.30
C ASN A 570 9.55 12.03 34.74
N GLY A 571 9.06 11.60 33.58
CA GLY A 571 9.38 10.34 32.91
C GLY A 571 8.35 9.21 33.05
N ASN A 572 7.06 9.49 33.31
CA ASN A 572 5.99 8.51 33.11
C ASN A 572 5.47 8.55 31.66
N ASP A 573 5.16 7.37 31.11
CA ASP A 573 4.79 7.18 29.70
C ASP A 573 3.36 6.64 29.54
N SER A 574 2.67 7.04 28.47
CA SER A 574 1.45 6.41 27.95
C SER A 574 1.49 6.33 26.42
N THR A 575 0.92 5.27 25.83
CA THR A 575 0.98 5.00 24.39
C THR A 575 -0.39 5.09 23.73
N SER A 576 -0.48 5.76 22.59
CA SER A 576 -1.68 5.89 21.75
C SER A 576 -1.34 5.64 20.27
N THR A 577 -2.34 5.67 19.39
CA THR A 577 -2.22 5.38 17.96
C THR A 577 -2.79 6.52 17.11
N ALA A 578 -2.00 6.97 16.13
CA ALA A 578 -2.49 7.85 15.07
C ALA A 578 -2.93 7.01 13.87
N THR A 579 -4.09 7.35 13.30
CA THR A 579 -4.64 6.70 12.10
C THR A 579 -4.67 7.69 10.94
N ILE A 580 -3.90 7.40 9.89
CA ILE A 580 -3.86 8.17 8.65
C ILE A 580 -4.86 7.58 7.66
N ALA A 581 -5.67 8.42 7.01
CA ALA A 581 -6.46 8.02 5.85
C ALA A 581 -5.70 8.38 4.55
N ILE A 582 -5.59 7.43 3.63
CA ILE A 582 -4.93 7.58 2.34
C ILE A 582 -5.98 7.38 1.26
N ASN A 583 -6.17 8.38 0.41
CA ASN A 583 -7.15 8.35 -0.67
C ASN A 583 -6.44 7.93 -1.96
N GLY A 584 -7.02 6.95 -2.66
CA GLY A 584 -6.52 6.52 -3.97
C GLY A 584 -6.90 7.51 -5.07
N ILE A 585 -6.03 7.65 -6.08
CA ILE A 585 -6.17 8.53 -7.24
C ILE A 585 -5.78 7.79 -8.52
N ALA A 586 -6.30 8.19 -9.69
CA ALA A 586 -5.98 7.51 -10.94
C ALA A 586 -4.53 7.79 -11.43
N ASP A 587 -3.73 6.74 -11.64
CA ASP A 587 -2.35 6.89 -12.13
C ASP A 587 -2.27 7.41 -13.57
N VAL A 588 -1.09 7.98 -13.85
CA VAL A 588 -0.70 8.38 -15.20
C VAL A 588 -0.22 7.17 -16.00
N ALA A 589 -1.16 6.55 -16.72
CA ALA A 589 -0.91 5.40 -17.58
C ALA A 589 0.25 5.59 -18.59
N THR A 590 0.96 4.50 -18.87
CA THR A 590 2.04 4.44 -19.88
C THR A 590 1.74 3.38 -20.95
N LEU A 591 2.30 3.55 -22.15
CA LEU A 591 2.13 2.61 -23.26
C LEU A 591 3.32 1.62 -23.34
N PRO A 592 3.09 0.31 -23.54
CA PRO A 592 1.80 -0.35 -23.72
C PRO A 592 0.99 -0.41 -22.42
N PHE A 593 -0.30 -0.05 -22.52
CA PHE A 593 -1.27 -0.08 -21.45
C PHE A 593 -2.14 -1.33 -21.60
N VAL A 594 -2.37 -2.06 -20.50
CA VAL A 594 -3.24 -3.26 -20.46
C VAL A 594 -4.08 -3.23 -19.17
N ARG A 595 -5.39 -3.51 -19.27
CA ARG A 595 -6.28 -3.83 -18.15
C ARG A 595 -7.20 -4.99 -18.50
N ASP A 596 -7.03 -6.10 -17.81
CA ASP A 596 -7.85 -7.32 -17.86
C ASP A 596 -8.78 -7.46 -16.64
N PHE A 597 -8.74 -6.51 -15.70
CA PHE A 597 -9.59 -6.41 -14.51
C PHE A 597 -9.57 -7.61 -13.55
N GLU A 598 -8.71 -8.61 -13.76
CA GLU A 598 -8.59 -9.80 -12.90
C GLU A 598 -8.10 -9.44 -11.48
N SER A 599 -7.34 -8.35 -11.33
CA SER A 599 -6.97 -7.75 -10.03
C SER A 599 -8.09 -6.92 -9.38
N LEU A 600 -9.24 -6.77 -10.05
CA LEU A 600 -10.31 -5.78 -9.80
C LEU A 600 -9.92 -4.31 -9.98
N GLY A 601 -8.64 -4.00 -10.20
CA GLY A 601 -8.13 -2.64 -10.36
C GLY A 601 -8.65 -1.94 -11.62
N THR A 602 -9.01 -0.68 -11.45
CA THR A 602 -9.46 0.27 -12.49
C THR A 602 -8.40 1.30 -12.89
N ASP A 603 -7.32 1.39 -12.12
CA ASP A 603 -6.19 2.31 -12.30
C ASP A 603 -5.79 2.60 -13.77
N GLY A 604 -5.29 3.80 -14.06
CA GLY A 604 -4.87 4.25 -15.37
C GLY A 604 -6.02 4.47 -16.35
N LEU A 605 -7.27 4.33 -15.89
CA LEU A 605 -8.49 4.73 -16.59
C LEU A 605 -9.12 5.96 -15.93
N LEU A 606 -9.52 6.91 -16.76
CA LEU A 606 -10.28 8.10 -16.37
C LEU A 606 -11.74 7.91 -16.79
N PHE A 607 -12.65 7.88 -15.83
CA PHE A 607 -14.08 7.66 -16.05
C PHE A 607 -14.85 8.99 -16.16
N SER A 608 -15.75 9.12 -17.14
CA SER A 608 -16.56 10.34 -17.28
C SER A 608 -17.72 10.45 -16.27
N ASP A 609 -18.20 9.32 -15.75
CA ASP A 609 -19.14 9.24 -14.63
C ASP A 609 -18.92 7.93 -13.83
N PRO A 610 -18.13 7.97 -12.74
CA PRO A 610 -17.91 6.82 -11.86
C PRO A 610 -19.21 6.19 -11.32
N GLY A 611 -20.30 6.95 -11.22
CA GLY A 611 -21.63 6.46 -10.81
C GLY A 611 -22.29 5.50 -11.81
N THR A 612 -21.72 5.34 -13.01
CA THR A 612 -22.18 4.38 -14.04
C THR A 612 -21.22 3.20 -14.23
N THR A 613 -20.12 3.15 -13.49
CA THR A 613 -19.03 2.17 -13.65
C THR A 613 -19.03 1.13 -12.53
N SER A 614 -18.51 -0.06 -12.83
CA SER A 614 -18.30 -1.15 -11.87
C SER A 614 -17.48 -2.25 -12.51
N ILE A 615 -16.59 -2.93 -11.76
CA ILE A 615 -16.09 -4.25 -12.16
C ILE A 615 -17.10 -5.32 -11.73
N ILE A 616 -17.31 -6.33 -12.58
CA ILE A 616 -18.22 -7.45 -12.33
C ILE A 616 -17.58 -8.79 -12.69
N GLU A 617 -17.87 -9.84 -11.92
CA GLU A 617 -17.57 -11.22 -12.31
C GLU A 617 -18.61 -11.70 -13.34
N ALA A 618 -18.18 -12.02 -14.56
CA ALA A 618 -19.04 -12.48 -15.65
C ALA A 618 -18.37 -13.63 -16.43
N ASN A 619 -19.09 -14.75 -16.59
CA ASN A 619 -18.62 -15.96 -17.29
C ASN A 619 -17.30 -16.59 -16.77
N GLY A 620 -16.73 -16.07 -15.68
CA GLY A 620 -15.46 -16.54 -15.10
C GLY A 620 -14.27 -15.61 -15.33
N THR A 621 -14.47 -14.42 -15.91
CA THR A 621 -13.51 -13.30 -15.86
C THR A 621 -14.13 -12.09 -15.13
N ASN A 622 -13.29 -11.17 -14.68
CA ASN A 622 -13.70 -9.86 -14.21
C ASN A 622 -13.78 -8.87 -15.39
N GLN A 623 -14.83 -8.06 -15.45
CA GLN A 623 -15.11 -7.20 -16.61
C GLN A 623 -15.55 -5.80 -16.18
N LEU A 624 -15.06 -4.77 -16.89
CA LEU A 624 -15.51 -3.40 -16.73
C LEU A 624 -16.91 -3.21 -17.33
N LYS A 625 -17.89 -3.00 -16.47
CA LYS A 625 -19.26 -2.65 -16.86
C LYS A 625 -19.44 -1.14 -16.88
N LEU A 626 -19.87 -0.62 -18.04
CA LEU A 626 -20.43 0.74 -18.19
C LEU A 626 -21.96 0.64 -18.33
N SER A 627 -22.70 1.38 -17.50
CA SER A 627 -24.12 1.09 -17.21
C SER A 627 -25.06 2.30 -17.33
N ASN A 628 -25.28 2.80 -18.54
CA ASN A 628 -26.21 3.91 -18.86
C ASN A 628 -27.70 3.49 -18.93
N VAL A 629 -28.13 2.52 -18.13
CA VAL A 629 -29.49 1.95 -18.17
C VAL A 629 -30.52 2.96 -17.67
N GLY A 630 -31.37 3.45 -18.58
CA GLY A 630 -32.33 4.52 -18.28
C GLY A 630 -31.72 5.91 -18.15
N LEU A 631 -30.41 6.08 -18.35
CA LEU A 631 -29.70 7.36 -18.35
C LEU A 631 -29.40 7.80 -19.78
N THR A 632 -29.59 9.08 -20.11
CA THR A 632 -29.28 9.61 -21.44
C THR A 632 -27.90 10.28 -21.43
N GLY A 633 -26.90 9.59 -21.97
CA GLY A 633 -25.53 10.10 -22.06
C GLY A 633 -24.55 9.07 -22.58
N LEU A 634 -23.29 9.50 -22.67
CA LEU A 634 -22.11 8.68 -22.84
C LEU A 634 -21.49 8.42 -21.46
N SER A 635 -20.97 7.22 -21.24
CA SER A 635 -19.93 6.98 -20.23
C SER A 635 -18.70 6.43 -20.94
N THR A 636 -17.53 6.92 -20.57
CA THR A 636 -16.24 6.45 -21.08
C THR A 636 -15.34 5.92 -19.97
N ALA A 637 -14.38 5.09 -20.37
CA ALA A 637 -13.15 4.81 -19.62
C ALA A 637 -11.99 5.11 -20.57
N LEU A 638 -11.25 6.19 -20.30
CA LEU A 638 -10.21 6.74 -21.17
C LEU A 638 -8.83 6.46 -20.56
N VAL A 639 -7.84 6.07 -21.35
CA VAL A 639 -6.49 5.78 -20.83
C VAL A 639 -5.82 7.08 -20.37
N GLY A 640 -5.43 7.13 -19.09
CA GLY A 640 -4.93 8.30 -18.36
C GLY A 640 -3.52 8.73 -18.72
N LEU A 641 -3.21 8.90 -20.01
CA LEU A 641 -1.87 9.23 -20.48
C LEU A 641 -1.42 10.65 -20.05
N ALA A 642 -0.10 10.82 -19.82
CA ALA A 642 0.56 12.10 -19.49
C ALA A 642 0.44 13.21 -20.57
N GLY A 643 -0.26 12.93 -21.66
CA GLY A 643 -0.40 13.74 -22.86
C GLY A 643 -1.28 13.01 -23.88
N PRO A 644 -1.47 13.53 -25.09
CA PRO A 644 -2.25 12.84 -26.12
C PRO A 644 -1.59 11.52 -26.54
N PRO A 645 -2.39 10.54 -27.05
CA PRO A 645 -1.86 9.37 -27.75
C PRO A 645 -0.90 9.77 -28.89
N PRO A 646 0.07 8.91 -29.25
CA PRO A 646 0.95 9.16 -30.39
C PRO A 646 0.14 9.14 -31.71
N GLY A 647 0.65 9.80 -32.75
CA GLY A 647 -0.06 9.95 -34.03
C GLY A 647 -0.36 8.64 -34.78
N SER A 648 0.29 7.54 -34.42
CA SER A 648 -0.05 6.19 -34.88
C SER A 648 -0.08 5.26 -33.66
N PHE A 649 -1.18 4.56 -33.45
CA PHE A 649 -1.37 3.62 -32.33
C PHE A 649 -2.46 2.59 -32.65
N GLU A 650 -2.51 1.55 -31.83
CA GLU A 650 -3.55 0.54 -31.85
C GLU A 650 -4.25 0.49 -30.48
N ILE A 651 -5.55 0.22 -30.49
CA ILE A 651 -6.34 -0.08 -29.30
C ILE A 651 -7.22 -1.31 -29.57
N ALA A 652 -7.28 -2.23 -28.61
CA ALA A 652 -8.16 -3.39 -28.66
C ALA A 652 -8.90 -3.58 -27.33
N THR A 653 -10.05 -4.25 -27.40
CA THR A 653 -10.85 -4.65 -26.24
C THR A 653 -11.77 -5.80 -26.62
N GLU A 654 -12.07 -6.69 -25.68
CA GLU A 654 -13.22 -7.58 -25.82
C GLU A 654 -14.48 -6.85 -25.33
N LEU A 655 -15.56 -6.92 -26.10
CA LEU A 655 -16.78 -6.13 -25.90
C LEU A 655 -18.02 -7.02 -25.96
N THR A 656 -18.88 -6.91 -24.94
CA THR A 656 -20.21 -7.57 -24.90
C THR A 656 -21.31 -6.53 -24.70
N SER A 657 -22.26 -6.41 -25.65
CA SER A 657 -23.43 -5.51 -25.52
C SER A 657 -24.61 -6.25 -24.88
N ILE A 658 -25.19 -5.71 -23.80
CA ILE A 658 -26.09 -6.49 -22.93
C ILE A 658 -27.55 -6.15 -23.21
N SER A 659 -28.37 -7.15 -23.56
CA SER A 659 -29.78 -6.89 -23.90
C SER A 659 -30.67 -6.71 -22.67
N GLY A 660 -31.71 -5.87 -22.78
CA GLY A 660 -32.57 -5.53 -21.66
C GLY A 660 -33.52 -4.34 -21.92
N PRO A 661 -34.41 -4.03 -20.98
CA PRO A 661 -35.36 -2.92 -21.10
C PRO A 661 -34.71 -1.56 -20.83
N ASN A 662 -35.23 -0.51 -21.46
CA ASN A 662 -34.85 0.90 -21.25
C ASN A 662 -33.36 1.22 -21.53
N ARG A 663 -32.75 0.51 -22.47
CA ARG A 663 -31.39 0.75 -22.96
C ARG A 663 -31.26 0.50 -24.46
N TRP A 664 -30.20 1.05 -25.07
CA TRP A 664 -29.67 0.64 -26.37
C TRP A 664 -28.69 -0.53 -26.20
N LEU A 665 -28.08 -0.99 -27.30
CA LEU A 665 -27.24 -2.19 -27.37
C LEU A 665 -25.88 -1.87 -28.00
N ASP A 666 -25.36 -0.69 -27.69
CA ASP A 666 -24.30 -0.05 -28.45
C ASP A 666 -22.99 -0.06 -27.63
N GLY A 667 -21.84 -0.06 -28.30
CA GLY A 667 -20.55 -0.16 -27.63
C GLY A 667 -19.40 0.19 -28.57
N PHE A 668 -18.44 0.97 -28.06
CA PHE A 668 -17.45 1.64 -28.89
C PHE A 668 -16.04 1.60 -28.29
N ILE A 669 -15.06 1.47 -29.17
CA ILE A 669 -13.75 2.10 -29.00
C ILE A 669 -13.93 3.60 -29.26
N ILE A 670 -13.41 4.43 -28.37
CA ILE A 670 -13.45 5.90 -28.42
C ILE A 670 -12.03 6.42 -28.65
N PHE A 671 -11.86 7.39 -29.53
CA PHE A 671 -10.57 8.03 -29.82
C PHE A 671 -10.77 9.50 -30.20
N ASP A 672 -9.71 10.30 -30.07
CA ASP A 672 -9.76 11.75 -30.21
C ASP A 672 -10.89 12.40 -29.39
N TYR A 673 -11.06 11.93 -28.15
CA TYR A 673 -12.07 12.45 -27.23
C TYR A 673 -11.71 13.87 -26.78
N HIS A 674 -12.61 14.81 -27.01
CA HIS A 674 -12.55 16.18 -26.49
C HIS A 674 -13.67 16.49 -25.48
N SER A 675 -14.85 15.88 -25.66
CA SER A 675 -15.98 15.94 -24.72
C SER A 675 -17.06 14.91 -25.08
N ASP A 676 -18.08 14.73 -24.23
CA ASP A 676 -19.26 13.90 -24.54
C ASP A 676 -20.06 14.33 -25.78
N ASN A 677 -19.71 15.48 -26.39
CA ASN A 677 -20.33 16.01 -27.59
C ASN A 677 -19.36 16.13 -28.78
N ASP A 678 -18.08 15.74 -28.61
CA ASP A 678 -17.03 15.81 -29.63
C ASP A 678 -15.99 14.71 -29.39
N PHE A 679 -16.13 13.59 -30.11
CA PHE A 679 -15.24 12.43 -30.08
C PHE A 679 -15.36 11.58 -31.36
N LYS A 680 -14.32 10.83 -31.72
CA LYS A 680 -14.39 9.81 -32.79
C LYS A 680 -14.60 8.42 -32.19
N TYR A 681 -15.22 7.54 -32.95
CA TYR A 681 -15.63 6.22 -32.47
C TYR A 681 -15.58 5.15 -33.56
N ALA A 682 -15.37 3.91 -33.12
CA ALA A 682 -15.51 2.71 -33.93
C ALA A 682 -16.17 1.61 -33.09
N GLY A 683 -17.19 0.93 -33.62
CA GLY A 683 -17.89 -0.11 -32.85
C GLY A 683 -19.27 -0.49 -33.39
N MET A 684 -20.09 -1.07 -32.49
CA MET A 684 -21.38 -1.68 -32.81
C MET A 684 -22.57 -0.76 -32.50
N PHE A 685 -23.53 -0.77 -33.42
CA PHE A 685 -24.93 -0.41 -33.16
C PHE A 685 -25.76 -1.68 -33.31
N THR A 686 -25.73 -2.57 -32.31
CA THR A 686 -26.38 -3.88 -32.36
C THR A 686 -27.89 -3.76 -32.64
N GLY A 687 -28.54 -2.72 -32.11
CA GLY A 687 -29.95 -2.41 -32.40
C GLY A 687 -30.26 -1.91 -33.82
N GLN A 688 -29.23 -1.75 -34.66
CA GLN A 688 -29.30 -1.38 -36.08
C GLN A 688 -28.62 -2.43 -36.98
N ASN A 689 -28.12 -3.53 -36.42
CA ASN A 689 -27.33 -4.58 -37.10
C ASN A 689 -26.10 -4.04 -37.88
N GLN A 690 -25.43 -3.02 -37.32
CA GLN A 690 -24.42 -2.23 -38.03
C GLN A 690 -23.10 -2.10 -37.26
N TRP A 691 -22.00 -2.27 -37.99
CA TRP A 691 -20.67 -1.80 -37.59
C TRP A 691 -20.42 -0.42 -38.20
N VAL A 692 -19.80 0.50 -37.46
CA VAL A 692 -19.62 1.90 -37.88
C VAL A 692 -18.29 2.46 -37.39
N ILE A 693 -17.67 3.30 -38.24
CA ILE A 693 -16.62 4.27 -37.88
C ILE A 693 -17.16 5.68 -38.14
N GLY A 694 -17.03 6.59 -37.18
CA GLY A 694 -17.54 7.96 -37.32
C GLY A 694 -17.00 8.98 -36.32
N HIS A 695 -17.57 10.19 -36.39
CA HIS A 695 -17.31 11.32 -35.50
C HIS A 695 -18.64 11.75 -34.87
N TYR A 696 -18.73 11.78 -33.54
CA TYR A 696 -19.90 12.26 -32.84
C TYR A 696 -19.75 13.75 -32.55
N GLU A 697 -20.54 14.57 -33.26
CA GLU A 697 -20.61 16.03 -33.08
C GLU A 697 -21.99 16.39 -32.48
N GLY A 698 -22.25 15.93 -31.26
CA GLY A 698 -23.58 15.96 -30.63
C GLY A 698 -24.66 15.16 -31.37
N ASN A 699 -24.28 14.34 -32.37
CA ASN A 699 -25.18 13.54 -33.19
C ASN A 699 -24.44 12.38 -33.89
N TRP A 700 -25.13 11.26 -34.08
CA TRP A 700 -24.59 10.04 -34.72
C TRP A 700 -24.61 10.04 -36.26
N GLY A 701 -24.89 11.18 -36.90
CA GLY A 701 -25.09 11.28 -38.36
C GLY A 701 -23.82 11.42 -39.19
N ASN A 702 -22.66 11.72 -38.58
CA ASN A 702 -21.38 11.86 -39.25
C ASN A 702 -20.60 10.52 -39.19
N ARG A 703 -20.98 9.59 -40.07
CA ARG A 703 -20.34 8.28 -40.27
C ARG A 703 -19.40 8.35 -41.48
N ILE A 704 -18.18 7.86 -41.36
CA ILE A 704 -17.20 7.83 -42.46
C ILE A 704 -17.11 6.45 -43.13
N ALA A 705 -17.43 5.39 -42.39
CA ALA A 705 -17.57 4.03 -42.90
C ALA A 705 -18.66 3.30 -42.10
N GLU A 706 -19.49 2.50 -42.76
CA GLU A 706 -20.50 1.65 -42.12
C GLU A 706 -20.71 0.37 -42.94
N VAL A 707 -21.03 -0.73 -42.26
CA VAL A 707 -21.53 -1.96 -42.89
C VAL A 707 -22.74 -2.46 -42.12
N ASP A 708 -23.77 -2.83 -42.87
CA ASP A 708 -25.12 -3.17 -42.42
C ASP A 708 -25.37 -4.64 -42.75
N LEU A 709 -25.43 -5.49 -41.71
CA LEU A 709 -25.33 -6.94 -41.87
C LEU A 709 -26.60 -7.60 -42.44
N ASP A 710 -27.75 -6.90 -42.40
CA ASP A 710 -28.98 -7.30 -43.11
C ASP A 710 -28.72 -7.51 -44.62
N ASN A 711 -27.70 -6.86 -45.18
CA ASN A 711 -27.34 -6.95 -46.60
C ASN A 711 -26.45 -8.16 -46.94
N VAL A 712 -25.91 -8.86 -45.94
CA VAL A 712 -25.02 -10.04 -46.10
C VAL A 712 -25.53 -11.30 -45.39
N ASN A 713 -26.76 -11.26 -44.83
CA ASN A 713 -27.35 -12.34 -44.02
C ASN A 713 -26.48 -12.74 -42.81
N SER A 714 -26.02 -11.75 -42.04
CA SER A 714 -25.33 -11.94 -40.77
C SER A 714 -25.97 -11.03 -39.71
N ASP A 715 -25.74 -11.32 -38.43
CA ASP A 715 -26.31 -10.57 -37.31
C ASP A 715 -25.22 -10.21 -36.27
N ILE A 716 -25.39 -9.09 -35.58
CA ILE A 716 -24.66 -8.78 -34.33
C ILE A 716 -25.48 -9.33 -33.16
N ASP A 717 -24.95 -10.35 -32.47
CA ASP A 717 -25.63 -11.00 -31.36
C ASP A 717 -25.44 -10.25 -30.05
N SER A 718 -26.52 -9.71 -29.50
CA SER A 718 -26.51 -9.15 -28.15
C SER A 718 -26.22 -10.23 -27.11
N ASN A 719 -25.38 -9.90 -26.13
CA ASN A 719 -24.78 -10.79 -25.12
C ASN A 719 -23.75 -11.80 -25.66
N ALA A 720 -23.34 -11.70 -26.93
CA ALA A 720 -22.14 -12.36 -27.44
C ALA A 720 -20.91 -11.44 -27.28
N LYS A 721 -19.73 -12.07 -27.13
CA LYS A 721 -18.44 -11.39 -27.01
C LYS A 721 -17.84 -11.16 -28.39
N TYR A 722 -17.40 -9.93 -28.67
CA TYR A 722 -16.66 -9.57 -29.87
C TYR A 722 -15.31 -8.97 -29.50
N ILE A 723 -14.24 -9.36 -30.21
CA ILE A 723 -12.94 -8.70 -30.11
C ILE A 723 -12.96 -7.53 -31.10
N LEU A 724 -12.80 -6.30 -30.60
CA LEU A 724 -12.59 -5.13 -31.44
C LEU A 724 -11.12 -4.73 -31.41
N HIS A 725 -10.55 -4.50 -32.60
CA HIS A 725 -9.23 -3.92 -32.79
C HIS A 725 -9.36 -2.70 -33.70
N LEU A 726 -8.78 -1.57 -33.30
CA LEU A 726 -8.74 -0.36 -34.10
C LEU A 726 -7.28 0.04 -34.29
N SER A 727 -6.81 -0.10 -35.54
CA SER A 727 -5.54 0.48 -35.98
C SER A 727 -5.76 1.93 -36.40
N ILE A 728 -4.91 2.84 -35.92
CA ILE A 728 -4.90 4.26 -36.24
C ILE A 728 -3.52 4.62 -36.78
N ASP A 729 -3.44 5.14 -38.01
CA ASP A 729 -2.23 5.73 -38.57
C ASP A 729 -2.50 7.15 -39.09
N ASN A 730 -2.18 8.14 -38.25
CA ASN A 730 -2.41 9.57 -38.47
C ASN A 730 -3.89 9.90 -38.74
N ASP A 731 -4.30 9.99 -40.01
CA ASP A 731 -5.67 10.32 -40.41
C ASP A 731 -6.49 9.09 -40.82
N ASP A 732 -5.82 7.95 -41.07
CA ASP A 732 -6.41 6.70 -41.56
C ASP A 732 -6.68 5.73 -40.41
N VAL A 733 -7.83 5.04 -40.45
CA VAL A 733 -8.23 4.05 -39.43
C VAL A 733 -8.78 2.77 -40.06
N VAL A 734 -8.53 1.64 -39.39
CA VAL A 734 -9.05 0.31 -39.74
C VAL A 734 -9.64 -0.36 -38.51
N LEU A 735 -10.95 -0.63 -38.52
CA LEU A 735 -11.64 -1.42 -37.52
C LEU A 735 -11.65 -2.89 -37.96
N SER A 736 -11.07 -3.74 -37.14
CA SER A 736 -11.13 -5.20 -37.26
C SER A 736 -12.06 -5.75 -36.19
N VAL A 737 -12.88 -6.73 -36.56
CA VAL A 737 -13.82 -7.44 -35.67
C VAL A 737 -13.46 -8.91 -35.70
N ASN A 738 -13.17 -9.51 -34.54
CA ASN A 738 -12.70 -10.90 -34.42
C ASN A 738 -11.51 -11.16 -35.39
N GLY A 739 -10.57 -10.22 -35.46
CA GLY A 739 -9.41 -10.21 -36.36
C GLY A 739 -9.69 -9.96 -37.85
N ILE A 740 -10.95 -9.86 -38.28
CA ILE A 740 -11.31 -9.58 -39.68
C ILE A 740 -11.39 -8.06 -39.91
N PRO A 741 -10.57 -7.46 -40.82
CA PRO A 741 -10.73 -6.06 -41.21
C PRO A 741 -12.13 -5.81 -41.78
N THR A 742 -12.97 -5.10 -41.02
CA THR A 742 -14.40 -4.97 -41.29
C THR A 742 -14.73 -3.61 -41.89
N LEU A 743 -14.05 -2.55 -41.45
CA LEU A 743 -14.21 -1.19 -41.97
C LEU A 743 -12.87 -0.44 -42.02
N SER A 744 -12.74 0.48 -42.97
CA SER A 744 -11.61 1.40 -43.08
C SER A 744 -12.08 2.79 -43.51
N GLY A 745 -11.46 3.86 -43.01
CA GLY A 745 -11.78 5.22 -43.44
C GLY A 745 -10.72 6.26 -43.06
N THR A 746 -10.84 7.45 -43.63
CA THR A 746 -9.89 8.58 -43.43
C THR A 746 -10.62 9.80 -42.89
N PHE A 747 -10.15 10.37 -41.77
CA PHE A 747 -10.71 11.59 -41.21
C PHE A 747 -10.11 12.83 -41.86
N GLY A 748 -10.86 13.51 -42.73
CA GLY A 748 -10.38 14.68 -43.50
C GLY A 748 -10.04 15.96 -42.70
N SER A 749 -10.15 15.92 -41.38
CA SER A 749 -9.67 16.96 -40.44
C SER A 749 -8.61 16.44 -39.46
N GLY A 750 -8.19 15.19 -39.64
CA GLY A 750 -7.26 14.45 -38.79
C GLY A 750 -7.85 13.92 -37.48
N ILE A 751 -7.04 13.08 -36.84
CA ILE A 751 -7.18 12.64 -35.45
C ILE A 751 -6.28 13.56 -34.62
N GLY A 752 -6.90 14.33 -33.74
CA GLY A 752 -6.27 15.35 -32.92
C GLY A 752 -5.66 14.82 -31.63
N ASN A 753 -5.44 15.75 -30.70
CA ASN A 753 -4.81 15.48 -29.42
C ASN A 753 -5.82 15.10 -28.30
N GLY A 754 -6.95 14.50 -28.66
CA GLY A 754 -7.93 13.97 -27.71
C GLY A 754 -7.53 12.62 -27.12
N SER A 755 -8.20 12.23 -26.03
CA SER A 755 -7.96 10.94 -25.35
C SER A 755 -8.54 9.76 -26.12
N ALA A 756 -8.16 8.53 -25.75
CA ALA A 756 -8.72 7.30 -26.32
C ALA A 756 -8.97 6.23 -25.24
N GLY A 757 -9.82 5.26 -25.54
CA GLY A 757 -10.29 4.24 -24.60
C GLY A 757 -11.58 3.59 -25.10
N VAL A 758 -12.51 3.29 -24.18
CA VAL A 758 -13.79 2.64 -24.49
C VAL A 758 -14.99 3.48 -24.02
N GLY A 759 -16.18 3.21 -24.56
CA GLY A 759 -17.40 3.92 -24.15
C GLY A 759 -18.72 3.26 -24.52
N SER A 760 -19.76 3.63 -23.76
CA SER A 760 -21.13 3.12 -23.88
C SER A 760 -22.14 4.27 -23.86
N TYR A 761 -23.09 4.29 -24.80
CA TYR A 761 -24.09 5.37 -24.92
C TYR A 761 -25.51 4.83 -24.75
N HIS A 762 -26.22 5.28 -23.70
CA HIS A 762 -27.57 4.83 -23.33
C HIS A 762 -27.74 3.29 -23.22
N ALA A 763 -26.65 2.53 -23.10
CA ALA A 763 -26.60 1.07 -23.15
C ALA A 763 -26.12 0.47 -21.81
N GLU A 764 -26.06 -0.86 -21.74
CA GLU A 764 -25.18 -1.55 -20.80
C GLU A 764 -24.18 -2.36 -21.63
N THR A 765 -22.89 -2.11 -21.40
CA THR A 765 -21.80 -2.68 -22.20
C THR A 765 -20.71 -3.13 -21.25
N TRP A 766 -20.22 -4.36 -21.42
CA TRP A 766 -19.12 -4.91 -20.64
C TRP A 766 -17.88 -4.96 -21.53
N PHE A 767 -16.73 -4.59 -20.96
CA PHE A 767 -15.43 -4.54 -21.59
C PHE A 767 -14.43 -5.37 -20.80
N ASP A 768 -13.60 -6.11 -21.50
CA ASP A 768 -12.52 -6.95 -20.97
C ASP A 768 -11.25 -6.70 -21.82
N ARG A 769 -10.07 -7.01 -21.25
CA ARG A 769 -8.73 -6.86 -21.84
C ARG A 769 -8.56 -5.57 -22.67
N ILE A 770 -8.75 -4.40 -22.06
CA ILE A 770 -8.46 -3.13 -22.75
C ILE A 770 -6.94 -3.00 -22.92
N GLU A 771 -6.47 -2.96 -24.17
CA GLU A 771 -5.07 -2.77 -24.50
C GLU A 771 -4.88 -1.57 -25.43
N MET A 772 -3.90 -0.71 -25.15
CA MET A 772 -3.48 0.38 -26.04
C MET A 772 -1.95 0.38 -26.18
N ALA A 773 -1.45 0.38 -27.41
CA ALA A 773 -0.02 0.26 -27.70
C ALA A 773 0.34 0.83 -29.08
N SER A 774 1.61 0.74 -29.49
CA SER A 774 2.00 0.95 -30.89
C SER A 774 1.66 -0.26 -31.78
N THR A 775 1.48 -1.43 -31.16
CA THR A 775 0.97 -2.70 -31.73
C THR A 775 0.44 -3.50 -30.55
N VAL A 776 -0.80 -4.00 -30.60
CA VAL A 776 -1.41 -4.72 -29.47
C VAL A 776 -1.20 -6.24 -29.54
N SER A 777 -1.44 -6.94 -28.43
CA SER A 777 -1.22 -8.38 -28.28
C SER A 777 -2.37 -9.29 -28.73
N PHE A 778 -3.50 -8.74 -29.22
CA PHE A 778 -4.65 -9.51 -29.69
C PHE A 778 -5.57 -8.72 -30.63
N GLY A 779 -6.43 -9.42 -31.37
CA GLY A 779 -7.43 -8.81 -32.26
C GLY A 779 -6.88 -8.22 -33.56
N THR A 780 -5.56 -8.10 -33.68
CA THR A 780 -4.83 -7.75 -34.90
C THR A 780 -5.16 -8.71 -36.06
N PRO A 781 -5.34 -8.22 -37.29
CA PRO A 781 -5.51 -9.08 -38.46
C PRO A 781 -4.28 -9.93 -38.76
N LEU A 782 -4.49 -11.23 -39.02
CA LEU A 782 -3.41 -12.17 -39.28
C LEU A 782 -2.89 -12.01 -40.71
N SER A 783 -1.57 -12.08 -40.89
CA SER A 783 -0.92 -11.98 -42.20
C SER A 783 -0.69 -13.35 -42.83
N PHE A 784 -0.90 -13.46 -44.14
CA PHE A 784 -0.46 -14.61 -44.93
C PHE A 784 1.06 -14.55 -45.23
N PRO A 785 1.80 -15.69 -45.21
CA PRO A 785 1.38 -17.04 -44.80
C PRO A 785 1.29 -17.18 -43.29
N TYR A 786 0.52 -18.17 -42.83
CA TYR A 786 0.22 -18.44 -41.43
C TYR A 786 0.54 -19.89 -41.04
N MET A 787 0.93 -20.10 -39.78
CA MET A 787 1.29 -21.40 -39.20
C MET A 787 0.98 -21.38 -37.69
N GLU A 788 0.41 -22.47 -37.17
CA GLU A 788 0.17 -22.70 -35.75
C GLU A 788 0.46 -24.17 -35.43
N ASP A 789 1.39 -24.42 -34.50
CA ASP A 789 1.79 -25.76 -34.04
C ASP A 789 1.32 -26.06 -32.60
N PHE A 790 0.61 -25.13 -31.96
CA PHE A 790 0.08 -25.23 -30.60
C PHE A 790 1.13 -25.56 -29.51
N SER A 791 2.43 -25.49 -29.85
CA SER A 791 3.52 -26.01 -29.01
C SER A 791 3.79 -25.18 -27.76
N ASP A 792 3.27 -23.94 -27.72
CA ASP A 792 3.36 -23.02 -26.59
C ASP A 792 2.31 -23.28 -25.49
N GLY A 793 1.29 -24.11 -25.78
CA GLY A 793 0.17 -24.44 -24.87
C GLY A 793 -1.12 -23.65 -25.12
N HIS A 794 -1.19 -22.84 -26.17
CA HIS A 794 -2.33 -21.98 -26.49
C HIS A 794 -2.80 -22.17 -27.95
N ALA A 795 -3.76 -21.33 -28.37
CA ALA A 795 -4.21 -21.19 -29.75
C ALA A 795 -4.67 -19.74 -29.93
N ASN A 796 -3.75 -18.79 -29.70
CA ASN A 796 -4.07 -17.39 -29.41
C ASN A 796 -4.80 -16.67 -30.55
N ASP A 797 -4.51 -17.07 -31.78
CA ASP A 797 -5.00 -16.48 -33.01
C ASP A 797 -6.31 -17.15 -33.53
N PHE A 798 -6.69 -18.29 -32.94
CA PHE A 798 -7.92 -19.01 -33.28
C PHE A 798 -9.14 -18.40 -32.58
N ASN A 799 -10.13 -17.99 -33.37
CA ASN A 799 -11.44 -17.59 -32.90
C ASN A 799 -12.34 -18.84 -32.80
N PHE A 800 -12.95 -19.08 -31.64
CA PHE A 800 -13.75 -20.27 -31.39
C PHE A 800 -15.24 -19.95 -31.20
N ASN A 801 -16.13 -20.73 -31.83
CA ASN A 801 -17.58 -20.51 -31.71
C ASN A 801 -18.12 -20.85 -30.29
N ASN A 802 -17.45 -21.75 -29.57
CA ASN A 802 -17.70 -22.03 -28.16
C ASN A 802 -16.43 -22.59 -27.50
N THR A 803 -15.79 -21.79 -26.63
CA THR A 803 -14.56 -22.16 -25.93
C THR A 803 -14.74 -23.34 -24.96
N ALA A 804 -15.96 -23.66 -24.52
CA ALA A 804 -16.23 -24.82 -23.67
C ALA A 804 -16.03 -26.17 -24.39
N TYR A 805 -15.86 -26.16 -25.72
CA TYR A 805 -15.56 -27.35 -26.53
C TYR A 805 -14.08 -27.42 -26.97
N VAL A 806 -13.22 -26.57 -26.40
CA VAL A 806 -11.83 -26.36 -26.81
C VAL A 806 -10.87 -26.67 -25.65
N SER A 807 -9.73 -27.29 -25.95
CA SER A 807 -8.61 -27.42 -25.01
C SER A 807 -7.31 -27.69 -25.76
N ILE A 808 -6.17 -27.24 -25.24
CA ILE A 808 -4.85 -27.76 -25.65
C ILE A 808 -4.52 -28.97 -24.77
N ILE A 809 -3.93 -30.00 -25.37
CA ILE A 809 -3.61 -31.27 -24.70
C ILE A 809 -2.18 -31.72 -24.98
N ASP A 810 -1.61 -32.50 -24.05
CA ASP A 810 -0.32 -33.18 -24.17
C ASP A 810 -0.52 -34.63 -24.65
N ASP A 811 0.02 -34.98 -25.83
CA ASP A 811 0.04 -36.34 -26.42
C ASP A 811 1.45 -36.95 -26.45
N GLY A 812 2.31 -36.61 -25.46
CA GLY A 812 3.61 -37.25 -25.26
C GLY A 812 4.81 -36.33 -25.10
N GLY A 813 4.60 -35.10 -24.62
CA GLY A 813 5.52 -33.96 -24.69
C GLY A 813 5.30 -33.10 -25.94
N ASP A 814 4.11 -33.20 -26.52
CA ASP A 814 3.75 -32.75 -27.86
C ASP A 814 2.30 -32.22 -27.80
N GLN A 815 2.09 -30.94 -28.10
CA GLN A 815 0.88 -30.19 -27.69
C GLN A 815 -0.06 -29.97 -28.87
N LYS A 816 -1.37 -30.21 -28.68
CA LYS A 816 -2.34 -30.29 -29.79
C LYS A 816 -3.68 -29.66 -29.44
N LEU A 817 -4.32 -29.04 -30.42
CA LEU A 817 -5.67 -28.49 -30.30
C LEU A 817 -6.70 -29.62 -30.28
N GLN A 818 -7.47 -29.75 -29.20
CA GLN A 818 -8.63 -30.63 -29.13
C GLN A 818 -9.93 -29.83 -29.30
N LEU A 819 -10.72 -30.20 -30.32
CA LEU A 819 -12.14 -29.87 -30.39
C LEU A 819 -12.96 -31.08 -29.89
N ASN A 820 -13.88 -30.86 -28.95
CA ASN A 820 -14.61 -31.93 -28.28
C ASN A 820 -16.09 -31.64 -28.05
N THR A 821 -16.92 -32.22 -28.92
CA THR A 821 -18.39 -32.21 -28.91
C THR A 821 -18.97 -33.62 -28.74
N SER A 822 -18.15 -34.60 -28.35
CA SER A 822 -18.51 -36.03 -28.28
C SER A 822 -19.71 -36.35 -27.36
N SER A 823 -20.01 -35.49 -26.40
CA SER A 823 -21.15 -35.60 -25.48
C SER A 823 -22.41 -34.82 -25.91
N THR A 824 -22.37 -34.06 -27.01
CA THR A 824 -23.44 -33.14 -27.42
C THR A 824 -24.00 -33.46 -28.83
N THR A 825 -24.72 -32.51 -29.41
CA THR A 825 -25.23 -32.50 -30.79
C THR A 825 -24.70 -31.30 -31.56
N ASP A 826 -23.56 -30.79 -31.11
CA ASP A 826 -23.16 -29.42 -31.37
C ASP A 826 -21.88 -29.43 -32.22
N LEU A 827 -21.67 -28.34 -32.95
CA LEU A 827 -20.48 -28.12 -33.75
C LEU A 827 -19.46 -27.29 -32.95
N ALA A 828 -18.22 -27.78 -32.85
CA ALA A 828 -17.08 -26.95 -32.46
C ALA A 828 -16.37 -26.48 -33.72
N VAL A 829 -16.09 -25.18 -33.78
CA VAL A 829 -15.32 -24.53 -34.84
C VAL A 829 -14.25 -23.66 -34.21
N GLY A 830 -13.01 -23.78 -34.71
CA GLY A 830 -11.95 -22.79 -34.55
C GLY A 830 -11.55 -22.24 -35.91
N PHE A 831 -11.48 -20.92 -36.08
CA PHE A 831 -11.14 -20.28 -37.36
C PHE A 831 -10.13 -19.14 -37.19
N VAL A 832 -9.29 -18.93 -38.20
CA VAL A 832 -8.25 -17.90 -38.23
C VAL A 832 -8.55 -16.85 -39.32
N PRO A 833 -8.65 -15.57 -38.98
CA PRO A 833 -9.00 -14.48 -39.91
C PRO A 833 -7.78 -13.99 -40.71
N ILE A 834 -7.24 -14.83 -41.58
CA ILE A 834 -6.04 -14.51 -42.36
C ILE A 834 -6.38 -13.56 -43.52
N THR A 835 -5.59 -12.50 -43.62
CA THR A 835 -5.74 -11.43 -44.62
C THR A 835 -4.74 -11.55 -45.77
N GLY A 836 -5.12 -11.04 -46.94
CA GLY A 836 -4.24 -10.99 -48.11
C GLY A 836 -4.03 -12.32 -48.84
N LEU A 837 -4.92 -13.30 -48.64
CA LEU A 837 -4.86 -14.62 -49.28
C LEU A 837 -4.77 -14.49 -50.83
N PRO A 838 -3.81 -15.18 -51.48
CA PRO A 838 -3.75 -15.24 -52.94
C PRO A 838 -4.87 -16.09 -53.55
N THR A 839 -4.97 -16.12 -54.88
CA THR A 839 -6.01 -16.87 -55.61
C THR A 839 -5.90 -18.38 -55.49
N SER A 840 -4.70 -18.89 -55.20
CA SER A 840 -4.44 -20.29 -54.94
C SER A 840 -3.66 -20.44 -53.63
N ILE A 841 -4.24 -21.19 -52.67
CA ILE A 841 -3.67 -21.46 -51.35
C ILE A 841 -3.78 -22.95 -51.03
N ASP A 842 -2.95 -23.40 -50.10
CA ASP A 842 -3.17 -24.63 -49.37
C ASP A 842 -3.57 -24.30 -47.93
N VAL A 843 -4.53 -25.06 -47.40
CA VAL A 843 -4.84 -25.13 -45.97
C VAL A 843 -4.57 -26.55 -45.52
N SER A 844 -3.63 -26.75 -44.60
CA SER A 844 -3.21 -28.07 -44.11
C SER A 844 -3.30 -28.19 -42.60
N ALA A 845 -3.47 -29.42 -42.13
CA ALA A 845 -3.39 -29.79 -40.72
C ALA A 845 -3.23 -31.31 -40.56
N THR A 846 -2.52 -31.72 -39.51
CA THR A 846 -2.51 -33.10 -39.01
C THR A 846 -3.78 -33.34 -38.18
N LEU A 847 -4.62 -34.29 -38.59
CA LEU A 847 -5.87 -34.65 -37.90
C LEU A 847 -5.83 -36.05 -37.30
N LYS A 848 -6.32 -36.19 -36.07
CA LYS A 848 -6.41 -37.48 -35.34
C LYS A 848 -7.76 -37.60 -34.62
N SER A 849 -8.68 -38.37 -35.19
CA SER A 849 -10.00 -38.61 -34.59
C SER A 849 -9.92 -39.59 -33.42
N ILE A 850 -10.61 -39.30 -32.30
CA ILE A 850 -10.50 -40.04 -31.05
C ILE A 850 -11.80 -40.78 -30.73
N ASN A 851 -11.67 -42.08 -30.46
CA ASN A 851 -12.79 -42.95 -30.11
C ASN A 851 -13.27 -42.71 -28.65
N ALA A 852 -13.98 -41.60 -28.44
CA ALA A 852 -14.63 -41.22 -27.19
C ALA A 852 -15.96 -41.95 -26.92
N GLY A 853 -16.31 -42.99 -27.68
CA GLY A 853 -17.46 -43.86 -27.44
C GLY A 853 -18.71 -43.55 -28.26
N ILE A 854 -19.51 -42.55 -27.87
CA ILE A 854 -20.84 -42.29 -28.48
C ILE A 854 -20.82 -41.33 -29.68
N GLY A 855 -19.65 -40.74 -29.97
CA GLY A 855 -19.45 -39.76 -31.03
C GLY A 855 -19.19 -40.36 -32.42
N TRP A 856 -19.34 -39.53 -33.46
CA TRP A 856 -19.18 -39.94 -34.87
C TRP A 856 -17.71 -40.09 -35.29
N GLN A 857 -16.79 -39.45 -34.55
CA GLN A 857 -15.33 -39.47 -34.76
C GLN A 857 -14.89 -38.71 -36.04
N ASP A 858 -15.60 -37.67 -36.39
CA ASP A 858 -15.39 -36.90 -37.62
C ASP A 858 -14.47 -35.68 -37.38
N GLY A 859 -13.86 -35.16 -38.44
CA GLY A 859 -12.92 -34.04 -38.35
C GLY A 859 -12.63 -33.42 -39.71
N PHE A 860 -12.60 -32.09 -39.76
CA PHE A 860 -12.59 -31.32 -41.01
C PHE A 860 -11.66 -30.12 -40.94
N ILE A 861 -11.01 -29.83 -42.07
CA ILE A 861 -10.53 -28.50 -42.41
C ILE A 861 -11.72 -27.73 -43.02
N ILE A 862 -11.89 -26.47 -42.64
CA ILE A 862 -12.94 -25.59 -43.15
C ILE A 862 -12.36 -24.33 -43.81
N PHE A 863 -13.11 -23.78 -44.76
CA PHE A 863 -12.73 -22.63 -45.58
C PHE A 863 -13.99 -21.90 -46.07
N ASP A 864 -13.83 -20.64 -46.49
CA ASP A 864 -14.95 -19.72 -46.74
C ASP A 864 -15.98 -19.74 -45.58
N TYR A 865 -15.47 -19.58 -44.35
CA TYR A 865 -16.28 -19.56 -43.13
C TYR A 865 -17.04 -18.24 -43.00
N ASN A 866 -18.37 -18.31 -43.00
CA ASN A 866 -19.28 -17.17 -42.82
C ASN A 866 -19.82 -17.11 -41.39
N ASN A 867 -20.29 -18.24 -40.87
CA ASN A 867 -20.71 -18.46 -39.47
C ASN A 867 -20.82 -19.98 -39.21
N GLU A 868 -21.17 -20.38 -37.99
CA GLU A 868 -21.27 -21.79 -37.59
C GLU A 868 -22.40 -22.59 -38.28
N ASN A 869 -23.21 -21.93 -39.12
CA ASN A 869 -24.21 -22.55 -39.99
C ASN A 869 -23.88 -22.46 -41.50
N ASP A 870 -22.83 -21.73 -41.91
CA ASP A 870 -22.45 -21.56 -43.33
C ASP A 870 -20.91 -21.51 -43.50
N PHE A 871 -20.34 -22.61 -43.98
CA PHE A 871 -18.92 -22.73 -44.34
C PHE A 871 -18.69 -23.88 -45.33
N LYS A 872 -17.55 -23.88 -46.02
CA LYS A 872 -17.13 -25.01 -46.88
C LYS A 872 -16.15 -25.89 -46.11
N PHE A 873 -16.10 -27.18 -46.43
CA PHE A 873 -15.34 -28.14 -45.66
C PHE A 873 -14.72 -29.25 -46.52
N ALA A 874 -13.62 -29.81 -46.03
CA ALA A 874 -13.09 -31.08 -46.50
C ALA A 874 -12.52 -31.89 -45.31
N GLY A 875 -12.71 -33.21 -45.31
CA GLY A 875 -12.20 -34.08 -44.24
C GLY A 875 -12.86 -35.45 -44.15
N MET A 876 -12.79 -36.05 -42.95
CA MET A 876 -13.20 -37.44 -42.71
C MET A 876 -14.54 -37.55 -41.99
N PHE A 877 -15.41 -38.40 -42.54
CA PHE A 877 -16.51 -39.03 -41.82
C PHE A 877 -16.07 -40.44 -41.39
N THR A 878 -15.40 -40.54 -40.24
CA THR A 878 -14.73 -41.78 -39.80
C THR A 878 -15.71 -42.90 -39.51
N GLY A 879 -16.90 -42.58 -38.99
CA GLY A 879 -17.98 -43.54 -38.77
C GLY A 879 -18.54 -44.18 -40.06
N GLN A 880 -18.35 -43.49 -41.20
CA GLN A 880 -18.85 -43.84 -42.53
C GLN A 880 -17.73 -44.38 -43.43
N ASN A 881 -16.47 -44.33 -43.00
CA ASN A 881 -15.27 -44.65 -43.79
C ASN A 881 -15.08 -43.77 -45.05
N GLN A 882 -15.54 -42.52 -45.00
CA GLN A 882 -15.62 -41.62 -46.17
C GLN A 882 -14.76 -40.37 -46.02
N TRP A 883 -14.09 -39.98 -47.09
CA TRP A 883 -13.50 -38.65 -47.28
C TRP A 883 -14.43 -37.80 -48.14
N VAL A 884 -14.66 -36.55 -47.76
CA VAL A 884 -15.72 -35.70 -48.35
C VAL A 884 -15.24 -34.27 -48.52
N ILE A 885 -15.68 -33.62 -49.60
CA ILE A 885 -15.65 -32.16 -49.80
C ILE A 885 -17.09 -31.66 -49.95
N GLY A 886 -17.47 -30.56 -49.29
CA GLY A 886 -18.84 -30.05 -49.35
C GLY A 886 -19.05 -28.65 -48.79
N HIS A 887 -20.32 -28.29 -48.65
CA HIS A 887 -20.81 -27.03 -48.06
C HIS A 887 -21.69 -27.38 -46.86
N TYR A 888 -21.34 -26.90 -45.68
CA TYR A 888 -22.18 -27.03 -44.50
C TYR A 888 -23.20 -25.90 -44.48
N GLU A 889 -24.49 -26.25 -44.56
CA GLU A 889 -25.62 -25.31 -44.53
C GLU A 889 -26.52 -25.65 -43.32
N GLY A 890 -25.95 -25.50 -42.11
CA GLY A 890 -26.53 -26.00 -40.85
C GLY A 890 -26.64 -27.54 -40.78
N ASN A 891 -26.04 -28.26 -41.74
CA ASN A 891 -26.05 -29.72 -41.84
C ASN A 891 -25.05 -30.24 -42.90
N TRP A 892 -24.60 -31.49 -42.74
CA TRP A 892 -23.59 -32.15 -43.61
C TRP A 892 -24.13 -32.85 -44.87
N SER A 893 -25.35 -32.57 -45.34
CA SER A 893 -25.93 -33.31 -46.49
C SER A 893 -25.56 -32.75 -47.88
N ASN A 894 -25.07 -31.51 -47.96
CA ASN A 894 -24.59 -30.93 -49.22
C ASN A 894 -23.11 -31.29 -49.46
N ARG A 895 -22.91 -32.54 -49.91
CA ARG A 895 -21.63 -33.14 -50.27
C ARG A 895 -21.44 -33.03 -51.79
N LEU A 896 -20.27 -32.57 -52.24
CA LEU A 896 -19.95 -32.33 -53.65
C LEU A 896 -18.98 -33.36 -54.23
N ALA A 897 -18.06 -33.87 -53.40
CA ALA A 897 -17.21 -35.00 -53.70
C ALA A 897 -17.20 -35.96 -52.50
N GLU A 898 -17.27 -37.27 -52.76
CA GLU A 898 -17.32 -38.33 -51.73
C GLU A 898 -16.49 -39.54 -52.19
N VAL A 899 -15.47 -39.91 -51.41
CA VAL A 899 -14.62 -41.08 -51.67
C VAL A 899 -14.76 -42.05 -50.49
N ASP A 900 -15.47 -43.15 -50.74
CA ASP A 900 -15.70 -44.20 -49.75
C ASP A 900 -14.53 -45.20 -49.76
N TRP A 901 -13.84 -45.36 -48.63
CA TRP A 901 -12.70 -46.27 -48.54
C TRP A 901 -13.08 -47.75 -48.42
N ASP A 902 -14.35 -48.11 -48.16
CA ASP A 902 -14.81 -49.50 -48.21
C ASP A 902 -14.72 -50.06 -49.64
N ASP A 903 -15.02 -49.27 -50.67
CA ASP A 903 -14.94 -49.68 -52.09
C ASP A 903 -13.50 -50.01 -52.53
N PHE A 904 -12.49 -49.42 -51.86
CA PHE A 904 -11.07 -49.68 -52.11
C PHE A 904 -10.45 -50.67 -51.11
N GLY A 905 -11.23 -51.19 -50.15
CA GLY A 905 -10.76 -52.07 -49.09
C GLY A 905 -9.77 -51.41 -48.12
N ARG A 906 -9.76 -50.07 -48.04
CA ARG A 906 -9.00 -49.27 -47.08
C ARG A 906 -9.84 -48.95 -45.84
N LYS A 907 -9.25 -48.32 -44.82
CA LYS A 907 -10.00 -47.84 -43.66
C LYS A 907 -9.41 -46.59 -43.01
N ILE A 908 -10.26 -45.62 -42.69
CA ILE A 908 -10.02 -44.50 -41.78
C ILE A 908 -10.06 -45.04 -40.34
N ASN A 909 -8.96 -44.94 -39.60
CA ASN A 909 -8.78 -45.56 -38.29
C ASN A 909 -8.83 -44.52 -37.17
N PRO A 910 -9.81 -44.58 -36.24
CA PRO A 910 -9.78 -43.78 -35.03
C PRO A 910 -8.48 -44.01 -34.24
N GLY A 911 -7.81 -42.93 -33.85
CA GLY A 911 -6.52 -42.91 -33.16
C GLY A 911 -5.30 -42.92 -34.07
N GLN A 912 -5.47 -43.03 -35.39
CA GLN A 912 -4.43 -42.75 -36.38
C GLN A 912 -4.44 -41.24 -36.73
N SER A 913 -3.25 -40.65 -36.87
CA SER A 913 -3.10 -39.32 -37.49
C SER A 913 -3.10 -39.44 -39.01
N TYR A 914 -3.68 -38.44 -39.68
CA TYR A 914 -3.67 -38.25 -41.12
C TYR A 914 -3.26 -36.81 -41.43
N GLU A 915 -2.37 -36.62 -42.39
CA GLU A 915 -1.99 -35.31 -42.89
C GLU A 915 -3.01 -34.89 -43.95
N LEU A 916 -3.79 -33.83 -43.72
CA LEU A 916 -4.73 -33.30 -44.71
C LEU A 916 -4.17 -32.03 -45.35
N THR A 917 -4.32 -31.92 -46.67
CA THR A 917 -4.15 -30.64 -47.39
C THR A 917 -5.40 -30.37 -48.24
N VAL A 918 -5.99 -29.20 -48.07
CA VAL A 918 -7.04 -28.67 -48.96
C VAL A 918 -6.40 -27.62 -49.83
N ASN A 919 -6.11 -27.97 -51.08
CA ASN A 919 -5.74 -26.98 -52.09
C ASN A 919 -7.00 -26.25 -52.55
N ILE A 920 -6.98 -24.92 -52.51
CA ILE A 920 -8.07 -24.05 -52.94
C ILE A 920 -7.54 -23.18 -54.07
N ASP A 921 -8.04 -23.39 -55.30
CA ASP A 921 -7.76 -22.53 -56.45
C ASP A 921 -9.06 -21.88 -56.95
N GLY A 922 -9.19 -20.58 -56.70
CA GLY A 922 -10.37 -19.79 -57.04
C GLY A 922 -11.67 -20.35 -56.46
N SER A 923 -12.40 -21.11 -57.29
CA SER A 923 -13.69 -21.74 -56.96
C SER A 923 -13.63 -23.26 -56.78
N THR A 924 -12.44 -23.88 -56.79
CA THR A 924 -12.28 -25.34 -56.69
C THR A 924 -11.43 -25.72 -55.48
N ALA A 925 -11.90 -26.68 -54.70
CA ALA A 925 -11.14 -27.30 -53.62
C ALA A 925 -10.73 -28.73 -54.01
N THR A 926 -9.48 -29.11 -53.75
CA THR A 926 -8.93 -30.46 -53.95
C THR A 926 -8.39 -30.98 -52.63
N LEU A 927 -8.87 -32.14 -52.19
CA LEU A 927 -8.43 -32.78 -50.95
C LEU A 927 -7.29 -33.76 -51.23
N PHE A 928 -6.22 -33.63 -50.46
CA PHE A 928 -5.12 -34.59 -50.36
C PHE A 928 -5.07 -35.15 -48.93
N VAL A 929 -4.72 -36.44 -48.80
CA VAL A 929 -4.51 -37.13 -47.52
C VAL A 929 -3.21 -37.92 -47.58
N ASP A 930 -2.28 -37.70 -46.64
CA ASP A 930 -0.92 -38.27 -46.65
C ASP A 930 -0.22 -38.00 -48.03
N GLY A 931 -0.52 -36.83 -48.61
CA GLY A 931 -0.12 -36.39 -49.95
C GLY A 931 -0.72 -37.20 -51.13
N GLU A 932 -1.65 -38.13 -50.92
CA GLU A 932 -2.40 -38.80 -51.99
C GLU A 932 -3.63 -37.96 -52.36
N ARG A 933 -3.81 -37.62 -53.65
CA ARG A 933 -4.99 -36.87 -54.10
C ARG A 933 -6.25 -37.74 -53.96
N ILE A 934 -7.22 -37.27 -53.20
CA ILE A 934 -8.47 -37.99 -52.93
C ILE A 934 -9.52 -37.63 -53.98
N ASP A 935 -9.99 -36.38 -54.02
CA ASP A 935 -10.89 -35.87 -55.05
C ASP A 935 -10.92 -34.32 -55.06
N SER A 936 -11.72 -33.72 -55.94
CA SER A 936 -11.86 -32.27 -56.12
C SER A 936 -13.30 -31.84 -56.42
N ALA A 937 -13.76 -30.75 -55.81
CA ALA A 937 -15.10 -30.18 -55.99
C ALA A 937 -15.05 -28.69 -56.38
N THR A 938 -15.88 -28.29 -57.36
CA THR A 938 -16.01 -26.90 -57.80
C THR A 938 -17.30 -26.27 -57.28
N PHE A 939 -17.18 -25.14 -56.61
CA PHE A 939 -18.25 -24.33 -56.03
C PHE A 939 -18.75 -23.25 -57.01
N ALA A 940 -19.84 -22.56 -56.66
CA ALA A 940 -20.46 -21.54 -57.52
C ALA A 940 -19.78 -20.16 -57.47
N THR A 941 -18.89 -19.95 -56.50
CA THR A 941 -18.15 -18.71 -56.22
C THR A 941 -16.69 -19.03 -55.93
N THR A 942 -15.86 -18.01 -55.88
CA THR A 942 -14.59 -18.04 -55.13
C THR A 942 -14.81 -18.48 -53.68
N ILE A 943 -13.82 -19.17 -53.11
CA ILE A 943 -13.86 -19.81 -51.77
C ILE A 943 -12.61 -19.53 -50.92
N ASN A 944 -11.86 -18.49 -51.27
CA ASN A 944 -10.64 -18.03 -50.60
C ASN A 944 -10.76 -16.58 -50.04
N GLU A 945 -11.99 -16.06 -49.91
CA GLU A 945 -12.29 -14.66 -49.56
C GLU A 945 -12.65 -14.45 -48.08
N ARG A 946 -12.64 -15.52 -47.27
CA ARG A 946 -13.13 -15.56 -45.88
C ARG A 946 -12.27 -16.51 -45.02
N PRO A 947 -12.39 -16.46 -43.68
CA PRO A 947 -11.59 -17.27 -42.76
C PRO A 947 -11.57 -18.78 -43.07
N VAL A 948 -10.47 -19.39 -42.65
CA VAL A 948 -10.19 -20.83 -42.76
C VAL A 948 -9.93 -21.39 -41.36
N GLY A 949 -9.99 -22.71 -41.18
CA GLY A 949 -9.85 -23.30 -39.85
C GLY A 949 -10.22 -24.77 -39.76
N LEU A 950 -10.73 -25.16 -38.60
CA LEU A 950 -10.90 -26.54 -38.14
C LEU A 950 -12.27 -26.75 -37.51
N ALA A 951 -12.91 -27.90 -37.75
CA ALA A 951 -14.22 -28.21 -37.20
C ALA A 951 -14.42 -29.69 -36.79
N ALA A 952 -15.24 -29.89 -35.75
CA ALA A 952 -15.66 -31.21 -35.28
C ALA A 952 -17.10 -31.17 -34.72
N GLU A 953 -18.01 -31.95 -35.33
CA GLU A 953 -19.37 -32.18 -34.80
C GLU A 953 -19.45 -33.56 -34.14
N ARG A 954 -20.06 -33.62 -32.94
CA ARG A 954 -20.33 -34.86 -32.20
C ARG A 954 -19.11 -35.78 -32.02
N ALA A 955 -17.91 -35.20 -31.94
CA ALA A 955 -16.65 -35.93 -32.01
C ALA A 955 -15.65 -35.42 -30.98
N THR A 956 -14.53 -36.14 -30.84
CA THR A 956 -13.33 -35.62 -30.21
C THR A 956 -12.23 -35.80 -31.25
N THR A 957 -11.66 -34.69 -31.73
CA THR A 957 -10.63 -34.72 -32.76
C THR A 957 -9.49 -33.81 -32.32
N TRP A 958 -8.26 -34.31 -32.45
CA TRP A 958 -7.04 -33.57 -32.19
C TRP A 958 -6.50 -33.06 -33.52
N PHE A 959 -6.05 -31.81 -33.50
CA PHE A 959 -5.53 -31.06 -34.64
C PHE A 959 -4.17 -30.49 -34.27
N ASP A 960 -3.32 -30.38 -35.27
CA ASP A 960 -1.90 -30.08 -35.15
C ASP A 960 -1.36 -29.63 -36.52
N ASP A 961 -0.16 -29.06 -36.58
CA ASP A 961 0.50 -28.57 -37.80
C ASP A 961 -0.43 -27.71 -38.70
N PHE A 962 -1.19 -26.75 -38.13
CA PHE A 962 -2.15 -25.98 -38.92
C PHE A 962 -1.43 -24.91 -39.75
N GLU A 963 -1.45 -25.05 -41.07
CA GLU A 963 -0.74 -24.18 -42.00
C GLU A 963 -1.67 -23.58 -43.07
N VAL A 964 -1.38 -22.34 -43.47
CA VAL A 964 -2.03 -21.66 -44.60
C VAL A 964 -0.96 -21.00 -45.46
N THR A 965 -0.65 -21.63 -46.60
CA THR A 965 0.51 -21.32 -47.43
C THR A 965 0.12 -21.11 -48.89
N THR A 966 1.07 -20.65 -49.72
CA THR A 966 0.86 -20.59 -51.16
C THR A 966 0.84 -22.02 -51.69
N ALA A 967 -0.18 -22.35 -52.49
CA ALA A 967 -0.23 -23.64 -53.17
C ALA A 967 1.07 -23.86 -53.98
N PRO A 968 1.73 -25.02 -53.88
CA PRO A 968 2.88 -25.32 -54.72
C PRO A 968 2.50 -25.35 -56.20
N GLU A 969 3.37 -24.84 -57.06
CA GLU A 969 3.10 -24.77 -58.49
C GLU A 969 2.92 -26.18 -59.10
N MET A 970 2.00 -26.28 -60.06
CA MET A 970 1.84 -27.47 -60.88
C MET A 970 3.10 -27.67 -61.73
N LEU A 971 3.59 -28.91 -61.78
CA LEU A 971 4.79 -29.26 -62.52
C LEU A 971 4.59 -28.99 -64.01
N ASP A 972 5.40 -28.07 -64.54
CA ASP A 972 5.38 -27.68 -65.94
C ASP A 972 5.91 -28.80 -66.85
N SER A 973 5.69 -28.70 -68.17
CA SER A 973 6.03 -29.79 -69.11
C SER A 973 7.54 -29.88 -69.44
N ILE A 974 8.28 -30.64 -68.63
CA ILE A 974 9.74 -30.86 -68.74
C ILE A 974 10.14 -31.60 -70.03
N TYR A 975 11.18 -31.12 -70.70
CA TYR A 975 11.92 -31.85 -71.72
C TYR A 975 13.44 -31.71 -71.52
N GLU A 976 14.09 -32.82 -71.18
CA GLU A 976 15.51 -32.93 -70.88
C GLU A 976 16.18 -33.87 -71.90
N ASP A 977 17.21 -33.41 -72.62
CA ASP A 977 17.90 -34.17 -73.67
C ASP A 977 19.39 -34.46 -73.38
N PHE A 978 19.87 -34.05 -72.20
CA PHE A 978 21.20 -34.26 -71.66
C PHE A 978 22.37 -33.74 -72.53
N ASN A 979 22.11 -32.99 -73.61
CA ASN A 979 23.13 -32.68 -74.60
C ASN A 979 24.18 -31.66 -74.15
N ASP A 980 23.84 -30.75 -73.25
CA ASP A 980 24.76 -29.72 -72.74
C ASP A 980 25.57 -30.17 -71.49
N GLN A 981 25.18 -31.29 -70.88
CA GLN A 981 25.70 -31.86 -69.63
C GLN A 981 25.34 -31.03 -68.38
N ILE A 982 24.20 -30.34 -68.42
CA ILE A 982 23.46 -29.82 -67.26
C ILE A 982 22.28 -30.79 -67.00
N LEU A 983 21.64 -30.65 -65.85
CA LEU A 983 20.41 -31.32 -65.48
C LEU A 983 19.49 -30.21 -64.95
N ASP A 984 18.53 -29.77 -65.76
CA ASP A 984 17.80 -28.51 -65.50
C ASP A 984 16.64 -28.74 -64.50
N ASP A 985 15.58 -29.44 -64.92
CA ASP A 985 14.34 -29.61 -64.14
C ASP A 985 14.26 -30.95 -63.38
N LEU A 986 15.40 -31.61 -63.15
CA LEU A 986 15.48 -32.90 -62.49
C LEU A 986 16.49 -32.92 -61.33
N THR A 987 16.17 -33.71 -60.31
CA THR A 987 16.95 -33.91 -59.09
C THR A 987 17.39 -35.37 -58.95
N SER A 988 18.55 -35.62 -58.34
CA SER A 988 19.02 -36.97 -58.06
C SER A 988 19.12 -37.24 -56.55
N PRO A 989 18.26 -38.12 -56.00
CA PRO A 989 18.43 -38.64 -54.64
C PRO A 989 19.73 -39.44 -54.45
N THR A 990 20.37 -39.87 -55.54
CA THR A 990 21.58 -40.70 -55.55
C THR A 990 22.70 -40.11 -56.43
N PRO A 991 23.30 -38.94 -56.09
CA PRO A 991 24.23 -38.21 -56.97
C PRO A 991 25.51 -38.97 -57.36
N SER A 992 25.82 -40.09 -56.69
CA SER A 992 27.00 -40.93 -56.96
C SER A 992 26.71 -42.12 -57.89
N GLN A 993 25.47 -42.31 -58.34
CA GLN A 993 25.01 -43.49 -59.10
C GLN A 993 24.56 -43.17 -60.54
N TRP A 994 24.84 -41.96 -61.02
CA TRP A 994 24.58 -41.53 -62.39
C TRP A 994 25.75 -40.71 -62.97
N SER A 995 25.77 -40.54 -64.29
CA SER A 995 26.74 -39.69 -64.99
C SER A 995 26.28 -39.33 -66.41
N PHE A 996 26.77 -38.22 -66.97
CA PHE A 996 26.67 -37.98 -68.41
C PHE A 996 27.63 -38.88 -69.17
N TYR A 997 27.12 -39.64 -70.15
CA TYR A 997 27.88 -40.58 -70.96
C TYR A 997 27.75 -40.25 -72.45
N ASN A 998 28.88 -39.99 -73.12
CA ASN A 998 28.84 -39.73 -74.57
C ASN A 998 28.79 -41.05 -75.35
N HIS A 999 27.73 -41.27 -76.13
CA HIS A 999 27.54 -42.48 -76.92
C HIS A 999 27.18 -42.14 -78.37
N GLY A 1000 27.97 -42.64 -79.33
CA GLY A 1000 27.71 -42.47 -80.77
C GLY A 1000 27.82 -41.04 -81.32
N GLY A 1001 27.89 -40.01 -80.46
CA GLY A 1001 27.97 -38.60 -80.83
C GLY A 1001 27.03 -37.68 -80.03
N GLY A 1002 26.02 -38.24 -79.35
CA GLY A 1002 25.19 -37.52 -78.36
C GLY A 1002 25.68 -37.73 -76.93
N ASN A 1003 25.20 -36.90 -76.01
CA ASN A 1003 25.32 -37.15 -74.57
C ASN A 1003 24.04 -37.82 -74.05
N TYR A 1004 24.17 -38.61 -73.00
CA TYR A 1004 23.12 -39.46 -72.45
C TYR A 1004 23.18 -39.46 -70.93
N ALA A 1005 22.04 -39.54 -70.24
CA ALA A 1005 22.05 -39.92 -68.83
C ALA A 1005 22.34 -41.42 -68.72
N LEU A 1006 23.49 -41.77 -68.14
CA LEU A 1006 23.80 -43.13 -67.70
C LEU A 1006 23.50 -43.25 -66.22
N LEU A 1007 22.44 -43.99 -65.87
CA LEU A 1007 22.21 -44.46 -64.51
C LEU A 1007 22.83 -45.85 -64.40
N GLY A 1008 23.72 -46.04 -63.42
CA GLY A 1008 24.47 -47.28 -63.29
C GLY A 1008 25.54 -47.23 -62.19
N ASP A 1009 25.51 -48.23 -61.32
CA ASP A 1009 26.50 -48.41 -60.25
C ASP A 1009 27.73 -49.18 -60.75
N SER A 1010 28.92 -48.63 -60.50
CA SER A 1010 30.18 -49.30 -60.82
C SER A 1010 30.58 -50.41 -59.82
N ASN A 1011 29.86 -50.57 -58.70
CA ASN A 1011 30.16 -51.50 -57.62
C ASN A 1011 28.94 -52.30 -57.06
N ALA A 1012 27.89 -52.50 -57.86
CA ALA A 1012 26.84 -53.53 -57.69
C ALA A 1012 26.35 -53.76 -56.23
N ALA A 1013 25.86 -52.70 -55.57
CA ALA A 1013 25.48 -52.73 -54.15
C ALA A 1013 23.96 -52.60 -53.89
N ASN A 1014 23.13 -53.42 -54.56
CA ASN A 1014 21.66 -53.56 -54.34
C ASN A 1014 20.79 -52.29 -54.42
N ASN A 1015 21.35 -51.14 -54.79
CA ASN A 1015 20.65 -49.86 -54.80
C ASN A 1015 20.01 -49.54 -56.16
N MET A 1016 19.00 -48.69 -56.12
CA MET A 1016 18.37 -48.07 -57.29
C MET A 1016 19.02 -46.71 -57.57
N ALA A 1017 19.41 -46.45 -58.81
CA ALA A 1017 19.78 -45.11 -59.28
C ALA A 1017 18.53 -44.38 -59.78
N LEU A 1018 18.39 -43.10 -59.46
CA LEU A 1018 17.21 -42.27 -59.78
C LEU A 1018 17.56 -40.89 -60.35
N GLN A 1019 16.70 -40.43 -61.25
CA GLN A 1019 16.38 -39.01 -61.47
C GLN A 1019 14.88 -38.81 -61.26
N LEU A 1020 14.50 -37.72 -60.60
CA LEU A 1020 13.12 -37.36 -60.28
C LEU A 1020 12.90 -35.87 -60.58
N THR A 1021 11.66 -35.42 -60.67
CA THR A 1021 11.30 -33.99 -60.77
C THR A 1021 11.59 -33.22 -59.48
N ASP A 1022 11.23 -31.94 -59.39
CA ASP A 1022 11.18 -31.26 -58.08
C ASP A 1022 10.28 -32.06 -57.11
N ALA A 1023 10.65 -32.08 -55.84
CA ALA A 1023 9.88 -32.68 -54.75
C ALA A 1023 8.76 -31.74 -54.26
N ASN A 1024 8.86 -30.44 -54.54
CA ASN A 1024 7.88 -29.45 -54.11
C ASN A 1024 6.75 -29.22 -55.13
N ALA A 1025 6.92 -29.63 -56.39
CA ALA A 1025 5.95 -29.39 -57.45
C ALA A 1025 4.84 -30.45 -57.48
N ARG A 1026 3.59 -30.04 -57.72
CA ARG A 1026 2.43 -30.96 -57.81
C ARG A 1026 2.28 -31.55 -59.20
N LEU A 1027 1.88 -32.83 -59.28
CA LEU A 1027 1.55 -33.44 -60.56
C LEU A 1027 0.08 -33.22 -60.94
N SER A 1028 -0.14 -33.13 -62.24
CA SER A 1028 -1.46 -33.30 -62.85
C SER A 1028 -2.01 -34.69 -62.58
N SER A 1029 -3.34 -34.85 -62.71
CA SER A 1029 -3.96 -36.17 -62.83
C SER A 1029 -3.83 -36.75 -64.24
N ASN A 1030 -3.49 -35.92 -65.25
CA ASN A 1030 -3.43 -36.30 -66.66
C ASN A 1030 -2.04 -35.98 -67.23
N TYR A 1031 -1.13 -36.96 -67.24
CA TYR A 1031 0.25 -36.75 -67.69
C TYR A 1031 0.86 -37.92 -68.47
N VAL A 1032 1.83 -37.58 -69.32
CA VAL A 1032 2.67 -38.52 -70.06
C VAL A 1032 4.09 -38.46 -69.52
N ILE A 1033 4.70 -39.64 -69.32
CA ILE A 1033 6.15 -39.78 -69.15
C ILE A 1033 6.70 -40.56 -70.35
N GLU A 1034 7.72 -40.03 -71.03
CA GLU A 1034 8.42 -40.70 -72.13
C GLU A 1034 9.94 -40.68 -71.91
N ALA A 1035 10.58 -41.84 -72.05
CA ALA A 1035 12.04 -41.95 -72.09
C ALA A 1035 12.47 -43.10 -73.02
N PRO A 1036 13.34 -42.86 -74.02
CA PRO A 1036 13.96 -43.93 -74.79
C PRO A 1036 15.12 -44.53 -73.99
N MET A 1037 14.99 -45.81 -73.63
CA MET A 1037 15.92 -46.54 -72.75
C MET A 1037 16.79 -47.53 -73.54
N LEU A 1038 18.07 -47.65 -73.21
CA LEU A 1038 18.96 -48.72 -73.69
C LEU A 1038 19.63 -49.41 -72.50
N PHE A 1039 19.29 -50.69 -72.33
CA PHE A 1039 19.80 -51.55 -71.26
C PHE A 1039 21.15 -52.16 -71.66
N GLN A 1040 22.24 -51.84 -70.96
CA GLN A 1040 23.58 -52.30 -71.33
C GLN A 1040 23.89 -53.70 -70.82
N SER A 1041 24.55 -54.52 -71.66
CA SER A 1041 25.03 -55.85 -71.23
C SER A 1041 26.37 -55.75 -70.50
N ALA A 1042 26.34 -55.42 -69.20
CA ALA A 1042 27.52 -55.36 -68.32
C ALA A 1042 27.70 -56.62 -67.46
N SER A 1043 28.93 -56.87 -66.98
CA SER A 1043 29.26 -58.09 -66.20
C SER A 1043 28.92 -57.89 -64.72
N GLY A 1044 27.88 -58.59 -64.24
CA GLY A 1044 27.42 -58.52 -62.84
C GLY A 1044 26.20 -57.63 -62.62
N ALA A 1045 25.90 -56.75 -63.58
CA ALA A 1045 24.69 -55.93 -63.59
C ALA A 1045 23.48 -56.69 -64.17
N TRP A 1046 22.28 -56.27 -63.78
CA TRP A 1046 21.03 -56.60 -64.43
C TRP A 1046 20.81 -55.65 -65.63
N GLN A 1047 19.70 -55.79 -66.36
CA GLN A 1047 19.45 -55.08 -67.63
C GLN A 1047 18.12 -54.32 -67.55
N ASP A 1048 17.84 -53.78 -66.37
CA ASP A 1048 16.50 -53.38 -65.96
C ASP A 1048 16.41 -51.84 -65.92
N GLY A 1049 15.24 -51.30 -66.25
CA GLY A 1049 15.04 -49.85 -66.34
C GLY A 1049 13.57 -49.47 -66.38
N PHE A 1050 13.26 -48.34 -65.75
CA PHE A 1050 11.90 -47.98 -65.37
C PHE A 1050 11.64 -46.48 -65.54
N LEU A 1051 10.43 -46.15 -65.96
CA LEU A 1051 9.78 -44.88 -65.62
C LEU A 1051 9.29 -45.00 -64.16
N ILE A 1052 9.46 -43.94 -63.40
CA ILE A 1052 9.10 -43.85 -61.98
C ILE A 1052 7.96 -42.83 -61.86
N PHE A 1053 6.97 -43.13 -61.04
CA PHE A 1053 5.82 -42.25 -60.81
C PHE A 1053 5.23 -42.48 -59.42
N ASP A 1054 4.55 -41.47 -58.88
CA ASP A 1054 4.07 -41.46 -57.48
C ASP A 1054 5.18 -41.93 -56.51
N TYR A 1055 6.37 -41.35 -56.65
CA TYR A 1055 7.49 -41.60 -55.76
C TYR A 1055 7.28 -40.81 -54.47
N LYS A 1056 7.08 -41.55 -53.37
CA LYS A 1056 7.00 -41.00 -52.01
C LYS A 1056 8.37 -41.06 -51.32
N ASN A 1057 9.09 -42.18 -51.44
CA ASN A 1057 10.45 -42.34 -50.92
C ASN A 1057 11.16 -43.56 -51.55
N ALA A 1058 12.44 -43.76 -51.22
CA ALA A 1058 13.27 -44.84 -51.78
C ALA A 1058 12.77 -46.28 -51.47
N ASN A 1059 11.80 -46.45 -50.57
CA ASN A 1059 11.12 -47.72 -50.30
C ASN A 1059 9.66 -47.77 -50.76
N ASP A 1060 9.03 -46.67 -51.17
CA ASP A 1060 7.64 -46.65 -51.65
C ASP A 1060 7.49 -45.73 -52.88
N PHE A 1061 7.29 -46.35 -54.04
CA PHE A 1061 7.08 -45.69 -55.34
C PHE A 1061 6.45 -46.64 -56.37
N LYS A 1062 5.75 -46.11 -57.37
CA LYS A 1062 5.21 -46.90 -58.49
C LYS A 1062 6.15 -46.83 -59.71
N TYR A 1063 6.13 -47.87 -60.54
CA TYR A 1063 7.08 -48.02 -61.65
C TYR A 1063 6.48 -48.70 -62.87
N ALA A 1064 6.94 -48.32 -64.06
CA ALA A 1064 6.60 -48.93 -65.34
C ALA A 1064 7.85 -49.14 -66.20
N GLY A 1065 8.16 -50.38 -66.58
CA GLY A 1065 9.43 -50.69 -67.26
C GLY A 1065 9.67 -52.17 -67.48
N THR A 1066 10.94 -52.57 -67.57
CA THR A 1066 11.33 -53.96 -67.87
C THR A 1066 12.30 -54.57 -66.87
N PHE A 1067 12.08 -55.85 -66.58
CA PHE A 1067 13.09 -56.76 -66.05
C PHE A 1067 13.64 -57.57 -67.23
N ALA A 1068 14.61 -57.03 -67.96
CA ALA A 1068 15.06 -57.62 -69.22
C ALA A 1068 15.69 -59.01 -69.02
N GLY A 1069 16.32 -59.24 -67.86
CA GLY A 1069 16.82 -60.56 -67.44
C GLY A 1069 15.71 -61.62 -67.24
N GLN A 1070 14.45 -61.21 -67.23
CA GLN A 1070 13.24 -62.05 -67.14
C GLN A 1070 12.40 -61.99 -68.44
N ASN A 1071 12.83 -61.24 -69.46
CA ASN A 1071 12.08 -60.94 -70.69
C ASN A 1071 10.67 -60.35 -70.44
N GLN A 1072 10.49 -59.59 -69.35
CA GLN A 1072 9.18 -59.11 -68.89
C GLN A 1072 9.08 -57.59 -68.88
N TRP A 1073 7.90 -57.08 -69.27
CA TRP A 1073 7.47 -55.69 -69.06
C TRP A 1073 6.40 -55.65 -67.96
N VAL A 1074 6.45 -54.65 -67.10
CA VAL A 1074 5.70 -54.61 -65.83
C VAL A 1074 5.24 -53.19 -65.51
N ILE A 1075 4.02 -53.06 -64.99
CA ILE A 1075 3.60 -51.94 -64.13
C ILE A 1075 3.43 -52.48 -62.72
N GLY A 1076 4.03 -51.82 -61.72
CA GLY A 1076 4.02 -52.30 -60.34
C GLY A 1076 4.30 -51.23 -59.29
N HIS A 1077 4.41 -51.68 -58.04
CA HIS A 1077 4.57 -50.84 -56.86
C HIS A 1077 5.70 -51.41 -56.02
N TYR A 1078 6.79 -50.67 -55.88
CA TYR A 1078 7.91 -51.10 -55.05
C TYR A 1078 7.61 -50.69 -53.61
N GLN A 1079 7.49 -51.68 -52.72
CA GLN A 1079 7.26 -51.47 -51.27
C GLN A 1079 8.37 -52.19 -50.48
N GLY A 1080 9.59 -51.65 -50.59
CA GLY A 1080 10.84 -52.31 -50.16
C GLY A 1080 11.15 -53.62 -50.90
N ASN A 1081 10.35 -54.00 -51.91
CA ASN A 1081 10.49 -55.24 -52.67
C ASN A 1081 9.78 -55.16 -54.04
N TRP A 1082 10.31 -55.87 -55.03
CA TRP A 1082 9.80 -55.95 -56.41
C TRP A 1082 8.69 -56.99 -56.63
N GLY A 1083 8.07 -57.52 -55.56
CA GLY A 1083 7.09 -58.60 -55.62
C GLY A 1083 5.66 -58.14 -55.91
N ASN A 1084 5.34 -56.86 -55.71
CA ASN A 1084 4.02 -56.30 -55.98
C ASN A 1084 3.95 -55.75 -57.41
N ARG A 1085 3.37 -56.54 -58.32
CA ARG A 1085 3.17 -56.22 -59.74
C ARG A 1085 1.68 -56.12 -60.02
N TYR A 1086 1.22 -54.97 -60.53
CA TYR A 1086 -0.19 -54.78 -60.88
C TYR A 1086 -0.54 -55.49 -62.19
N ALA A 1087 0.36 -55.42 -63.17
CA ALA A 1087 0.28 -56.20 -64.40
C ALA A 1087 1.66 -56.46 -65.00
N GLU A 1088 1.80 -57.59 -65.68
CA GLU A 1088 3.03 -57.99 -66.37
C GLU A 1088 2.71 -58.63 -67.72
N ILE A 1089 3.60 -58.43 -68.69
CA ILE A 1089 3.62 -59.17 -69.96
C ILE A 1089 5.01 -59.79 -70.12
N ASP A 1090 5.00 -61.11 -70.22
CA ASP A 1090 6.18 -61.93 -70.49
C ASP A 1090 6.31 -62.18 -72.00
N TRP A 1091 7.37 -61.60 -72.59
CA TRP A 1091 7.60 -61.65 -74.03
C TRP A 1091 8.05 -63.03 -74.54
N ASP A 1092 8.43 -63.99 -73.69
CA ASP A 1092 8.66 -65.39 -74.12
C ASP A 1092 7.36 -66.01 -74.66
N ASN A 1093 6.19 -65.61 -74.11
CA ASN A 1093 4.88 -66.09 -74.56
C ASN A 1093 4.45 -65.45 -75.90
N GLU A 1094 4.88 -64.21 -76.16
CA GLU A 1094 4.62 -63.48 -77.41
C GLU A 1094 5.65 -63.78 -78.52
N GLY A 1095 6.71 -64.54 -78.21
CA GLY A 1095 7.84 -64.76 -79.12
C GLY A 1095 8.65 -63.50 -79.43
N LYS A 1096 8.56 -62.49 -78.56
CA LYS A 1096 9.36 -61.24 -78.58
C LYS A 1096 10.57 -61.40 -77.65
N SER A 1097 11.51 -60.46 -77.69
CA SER A 1097 12.67 -60.48 -76.77
C SER A 1097 13.16 -59.08 -76.43
N VAL A 1098 13.40 -58.82 -75.15
CA VAL A 1098 14.15 -57.64 -74.70
C VAL A 1098 15.63 -57.89 -74.97
N ASN A 1099 16.17 -57.17 -75.95
CA ASN A 1099 17.54 -57.33 -76.41
C ASN A 1099 18.41 -56.23 -75.78
N PRO A 1100 19.50 -56.54 -75.08
CA PRO A 1100 20.38 -55.51 -74.54
C PRO A 1100 21.14 -54.77 -75.66
N ASN A 1101 21.50 -53.53 -75.37
CA ASN A 1101 22.24 -52.61 -76.24
C ASN A 1101 21.48 -52.15 -77.51
N ILE A 1102 20.14 -52.14 -77.49
CA ILE A 1102 19.30 -51.38 -78.42
C ILE A 1102 18.32 -50.49 -77.64
N TYR A 1103 17.85 -49.41 -78.27
CA TYR A 1103 16.86 -48.51 -77.67
C TYR A 1103 15.44 -49.07 -77.75
N TYR A 1104 14.71 -48.89 -76.65
CA TYR A 1104 13.26 -49.09 -76.53
C TYR A 1104 12.62 -47.75 -76.18
N PHE A 1105 11.68 -47.29 -77.00
CA PHE A 1105 10.90 -46.08 -76.69
C PHE A 1105 9.81 -46.43 -75.68
N VAL A 1106 9.97 -46.04 -74.41
CA VAL A 1106 9.00 -46.34 -73.35
C VAL A 1106 8.14 -45.11 -73.09
N LYS A 1107 6.82 -45.29 -73.09
CA LYS A 1107 5.82 -44.28 -72.69
C LYS A 1107 4.95 -44.85 -71.59
N LEU A 1108 4.76 -44.11 -70.50
CA LEU A 1108 3.61 -44.25 -69.61
C LEU A 1108 2.65 -43.08 -69.85
N GLU A 1109 1.37 -43.37 -69.95
CA GLU A 1109 0.28 -42.40 -70.05
C GLU A 1109 -0.65 -42.62 -68.88
N VAL A 1110 -0.95 -41.55 -68.14
CA VAL A 1110 -1.78 -41.54 -66.94
C VAL A 1110 -2.98 -40.62 -67.20
N VAL A 1111 -4.18 -41.13 -66.94
CA VAL A 1111 -5.46 -40.41 -67.02
C VAL A 1111 -6.23 -40.69 -65.73
N GLY A 1112 -5.93 -39.90 -64.70
CA GLY A 1112 -6.27 -40.18 -63.31
C GLY A 1112 -5.78 -41.57 -62.90
N GLN A 1113 -6.72 -42.45 -62.57
CA GLN A 1113 -6.44 -43.83 -62.17
C GLN A 1113 -6.11 -44.79 -63.33
N ASP A 1114 -6.31 -44.41 -64.60
CA ASP A 1114 -6.07 -45.27 -65.76
C ASP A 1114 -4.64 -45.08 -66.31
N LEU A 1115 -3.88 -46.19 -66.37
CA LEU A 1115 -2.46 -46.23 -66.75
C LEU A 1115 -2.26 -47.07 -68.01
N THR A 1116 -1.57 -46.52 -69.00
CA THR A 1116 -1.23 -47.20 -70.27
C THR A 1116 0.29 -47.17 -70.53
N LEU A 1117 0.94 -48.33 -70.45
CA LEU A 1117 2.34 -48.54 -70.81
C LEU A 1117 2.48 -48.98 -72.27
N SER A 1118 3.16 -48.18 -73.07
CA SER A 1118 3.49 -48.46 -74.47
C SER A 1118 5.00 -48.57 -74.69
N VAL A 1119 5.42 -49.50 -75.55
CA VAL A 1119 6.82 -49.73 -75.90
C VAL A 1119 6.99 -49.74 -77.41
N ASN A 1120 7.93 -48.96 -77.94
CA ASN A 1120 8.14 -48.76 -79.37
C ASN A 1120 6.88 -48.31 -80.15
N ARG A 1121 5.97 -47.62 -79.45
CA ARG A 1121 4.63 -47.18 -79.92
C ARG A 1121 3.63 -48.33 -80.18
N GLU A 1122 3.87 -49.49 -79.57
CA GLU A 1122 2.91 -50.57 -79.40
C GLU A 1122 2.39 -50.52 -77.94
N GLU A 1123 1.07 -50.45 -77.75
CA GLU A 1123 0.45 -50.57 -76.44
C GLU A 1123 0.71 -51.98 -75.88
N LEU A 1124 1.20 -52.08 -74.65
CA LEU A 1124 1.45 -53.36 -73.99
C LEU A 1124 0.47 -53.60 -72.84
N ILE A 1125 0.47 -52.73 -71.84
CA ILE A 1125 -0.24 -52.94 -70.57
C ILE A 1125 -1.14 -51.74 -70.30
N THR A 1126 -2.43 -52.01 -70.09
CA THR A 1126 -3.43 -51.00 -69.72
C THR A 1126 -4.15 -51.49 -68.47
N ILE A 1127 -4.14 -50.70 -67.40
CA ILE A 1127 -4.75 -51.02 -66.10
C ILE A 1127 -5.45 -49.81 -65.50
N SER A 1128 -6.46 -50.05 -64.67
CA SER A 1128 -7.01 -49.06 -63.75
C SER A 1128 -6.48 -49.35 -62.35
N LEU A 1129 -5.92 -48.36 -61.67
CA LEU A 1129 -5.54 -48.43 -60.25
C LEU A 1129 -6.71 -48.04 -59.34
N PRO A 1130 -6.62 -48.27 -58.01
CA PRO A 1130 -7.67 -47.88 -57.07
C PRO A 1130 -7.86 -46.37 -56.94
N MET A 1131 -6.80 -45.58 -57.10
CA MET A 1131 -6.79 -44.12 -56.93
C MET A 1131 -5.86 -43.47 -57.96
N ASP A 1132 -5.91 -42.15 -58.03
CA ASP A 1132 -5.01 -41.29 -58.83
C ASP A 1132 -3.54 -41.48 -58.41
N VAL A 1133 -2.60 -41.18 -59.31
CA VAL A 1133 -1.15 -41.35 -59.10
C VAL A 1133 -0.38 -40.04 -59.33
N SER A 1134 -1.00 -38.95 -58.87
CA SER A 1134 -0.51 -37.57 -58.88
C SER A 1134 0.20 -37.16 -57.57
N GLY A 1135 0.20 -38.02 -56.54
CA GLY A 1135 0.60 -37.69 -55.16
C GLY A 1135 2.09 -37.77 -54.81
N GLY A 1136 3.00 -37.86 -55.78
CA GLY A 1136 4.43 -38.01 -55.54
C GLY A 1136 5.25 -37.76 -56.81
N GLN A 1137 6.58 -37.76 -56.72
CA GLN A 1137 7.45 -37.36 -57.84
C GLN A 1137 7.38 -38.35 -59.02
N VAL A 1138 7.66 -37.84 -60.23
CA VAL A 1138 7.88 -38.66 -61.44
C VAL A 1138 9.34 -38.59 -61.89
N GLY A 1139 9.76 -39.53 -62.74
CA GLY A 1139 11.12 -39.57 -63.26
C GLY A 1139 11.48 -40.91 -63.89
N PHE A 1140 12.73 -41.33 -63.71
CA PHE A 1140 13.24 -42.58 -64.27
C PHE A 1140 14.37 -43.18 -63.41
N GLY A 1141 14.54 -44.50 -63.52
CA GLY A 1141 15.46 -45.24 -62.67
C GLY A 1141 16.00 -46.53 -63.27
N ALA A 1142 17.08 -47.02 -62.66
CA ALA A 1142 17.72 -48.30 -62.98
C ALA A 1142 18.06 -49.05 -61.69
N TYR A 1143 17.69 -50.33 -61.61
CA TYR A 1143 17.93 -51.18 -60.43
C TYR A 1143 19.02 -52.20 -60.69
N ASN A 1144 20.14 -52.11 -59.97
CA ASN A 1144 21.32 -52.97 -60.14
C ASN A 1144 21.80 -53.10 -61.61
N ALA A 1145 21.52 -52.09 -62.45
CA ALA A 1145 21.63 -52.15 -63.91
C ALA A 1145 22.32 -50.90 -64.47
N ASN A 1146 22.87 -51.02 -65.68
CA ASN A 1146 23.40 -49.89 -66.45
C ASN A 1146 22.44 -49.55 -67.58
N THR A 1147 21.69 -48.46 -67.44
CA THR A 1147 20.67 -48.05 -68.42
C THR A 1147 20.95 -46.63 -68.91
N LEU A 1148 21.02 -46.47 -70.23
CA LEU A 1148 21.13 -45.17 -70.89
C LEU A 1148 19.74 -44.63 -71.22
N PHE A 1149 19.53 -43.33 -71.01
CA PHE A 1149 18.33 -42.59 -71.38
C PHE A 1149 18.72 -41.53 -72.42
N ASP A 1150 18.05 -41.53 -73.57
CA ASP A 1150 18.31 -40.64 -74.74
C ASP A 1150 17.72 -39.24 -74.53
N PHE A 1151 16.53 -39.18 -73.94
CA PHE A 1151 15.92 -37.97 -73.38
C PHE A 1151 14.91 -38.39 -72.29
N TYR A 1152 14.48 -37.44 -71.46
CA TYR A 1152 13.31 -37.57 -70.60
C TYR A 1152 12.29 -36.49 -70.97
N ARG A 1153 11.01 -36.87 -71.03
CA ARG A 1153 9.90 -35.93 -71.17
C ARG A 1153 8.81 -36.25 -70.16
N TYR A 1154 8.39 -35.23 -69.44
CA TYR A 1154 7.09 -35.16 -68.78
C TYR A 1154 6.20 -34.22 -69.59
N THR A 1155 4.90 -34.49 -69.66
CA THR A 1155 3.95 -33.59 -70.34
C THR A 1155 2.60 -33.70 -69.66
N ASP A 1156 2.18 -32.61 -69.02
CA ASP A 1156 0.81 -32.39 -68.58
C ASP A 1156 -0.10 -32.16 -69.79
N PHE A 1157 -1.32 -32.70 -69.73
CA PHE A 1157 -2.37 -32.48 -70.73
C PHE A 1157 -3.78 -32.34 -70.13
N SER A 1158 -3.86 -31.84 -68.89
CA SER A 1158 -5.10 -31.52 -68.18
C SER A 1158 -6.03 -30.52 -68.90
#